data_AF-A0A847GJW2-F1
#
_entry.id   AF-A0A847GJW2-F1
#
_cell.length_a   1.000
_cell.length_b   1.000
_cell.length_c   1.000
_cell.angle_alpha   90.00
_cell.angle_beta   90.00
_cell.angle_gamma   90.00
#
_symmetry.space_group_name_H-M   'P 1'
#
loop_
_entity.id
_entity.type
_entity.pdbx_description
1 polymer ?
#
loop_
_entity_poly.entity_id
_entity_poly.type
_entity_poly.pdbx_seq_one_letter_code
_entity_poly.pdbx_strand_id
1 'polypeptide(L)'
;MPHLPQIEVEQLREQIRHHDRQYYVEAAPEIGDLEYDRLLQRLKDLEAKHPELVTPDSPTQRVGDALVGDLPKLTHREPMLSIENTYSVDELREFASRTSKLLAGDTIDWVVELKIDGVAIATIYENGLLARALTRGSGSIGQDVTHNVRTISDVPLRLCGTDFPAVIEIRGEVYMTNSDLVKINRLQSERGESVFANTRNFTAGSIVLKDPKTCASRPLKFFAHSVGYCEGLRAATHLEFLEKIGGYGLRPTPLVQCFPHIDKAIEYCEELIGRLHEFDFEVDGLVLKVNSFEQRERLGATSKSPRWVVAYKFEKYEAATRLNRIDVQVGKTGAITPVAELSPVSLAGTTVSRASLHNADEIRRKDIRVGDVIIVEKAGKIIPHVVRVEAHRRITDLPEYEFPIACPECRTPLVKDDTGVYVRCPDRQCPAQLRERIRHFGSRNCMNIEGLGDSLVNQLVGERLVQDCADLYRLELEQLTKLRGMKDKSPRNLLQAIESSKSAGMVRVLNALSIRHVGTRVATVLAESFSSMDELEQASVDDLSKINEIGPIIAESVYSFLQSEHGRKAIADLRNAGVNMEGRKQAGVRGGALAGKTFVVTGTIPGYKREELHALIAQHGGRPTSSVSSKTDFLLVGDDAGSKLDKAKKLGVTVLQKEDLDRMIAECLPVAGQ
;
A
#
# COMPACT_ATOMS: atom_id res chain seq x y z
N MET A 1 -56.11 -2.21 1.74
CA MET A 1 -54.90 -2.32 2.58
C MET A 1 -53.80 -2.88 1.69
N PRO A 2 -52.67 -2.19 1.47
CA PRO A 2 -51.54 -2.83 0.79
C PRO A 2 -51.13 -4.05 1.63
N HIS A 3 -50.90 -5.19 0.98
CA HIS A 3 -50.75 -6.49 1.62
C HIS A 3 -49.57 -6.48 2.62
N LEU A 4 -49.84 -6.65 3.94
CA LEU A 4 -48.82 -6.76 5.00
C LEU A 4 -47.62 -7.66 4.62
N PRO A 5 -47.81 -8.84 3.97
CA PRO A 5 -46.70 -9.69 3.54
C PRO A 5 -45.76 -9.03 2.53
N GLN A 6 -46.26 -8.14 1.66
CA GLN A 6 -45.46 -7.46 0.65
C GLN A 6 -44.51 -6.43 1.27
N ILE A 7 -44.98 -5.71 2.31
CA ILE A 7 -44.16 -4.76 3.07
C ILE A 7 -43.07 -5.51 3.85
N GLU A 8 -43.43 -6.62 4.49
CA GLU A 8 -42.48 -7.44 5.26
C GLU A 8 -41.40 -8.04 4.35
N VAL A 9 -41.78 -8.57 3.18
CA VAL A 9 -40.84 -9.12 2.19
C VAL A 9 -39.85 -8.05 1.71
N GLU A 10 -40.32 -6.84 1.40
CA GLU A 10 -39.41 -5.78 0.95
C GLU A 10 -38.47 -5.29 2.07
N GLN A 11 -38.98 -5.17 3.30
CA GLN A 11 -38.15 -4.83 4.47
C GLN A 11 -37.05 -5.86 4.72
N LEU A 12 -37.39 -7.16 4.64
CA LEU A 12 -36.40 -8.23 4.78
C LEU A 12 -35.35 -8.20 3.66
N ARG A 13 -35.78 -7.93 2.42
CA ARG A 13 -34.85 -7.77 1.29
C ARG A 13 -33.90 -6.60 1.50
N GLU A 14 -34.41 -5.45 1.92
CA GLU A 14 -33.59 -4.27 2.21
C GLU A 14 -32.60 -4.52 3.36
N GLN A 15 -33.05 -5.14 4.46
CA GLN A 15 -32.19 -5.49 5.59
C GLN A 15 -31.07 -6.45 5.18
N ILE A 16 -31.40 -7.52 4.45
CA ILE A 16 -30.41 -8.49 3.99
C ILE A 16 -29.40 -7.83 3.04
N ARG A 17 -29.86 -6.98 2.11
CA ARG A 17 -28.98 -6.23 1.20
C ARG A 17 -28.07 -5.25 1.94
N HIS A 18 -28.57 -4.57 2.97
CA HIS A 18 -27.76 -3.70 3.82
C HIS A 18 -26.67 -4.50 4.54
N HIS A 19 -27.00 -5.62 5.16
CA HIS A 19 -26.03 -6.47 5.84
C HIS A 19 -25.03 -7.13 4.89
N ASP A 20 -25.47 -7.53 3.68
CA ASP A 20 -24.56 -7.96 2.61
C ASP A 20 -23.54 -6.87 2.29
N ARG A 21 -23.98 -5.61 2.14
CA ARG A 21 -23.07 -4.50 1.88
C ARG A 21 -22.09 -4.30 3.02
N GLN A 22 -22.55 -4.29 4.27
CA GLN A 22 -21.68 -4.11 5.43
C GLN A 22 -20.64 -5.23 5.54
N TYR A 23 -21.05 -6.47 5.32
CA TYR A 23 -20.15 -7.62 5.41
C TYR A 23 -19.18 -7.68 4.23
N TYR A 24 -19.71 -7.59 3.01
CA TYR A 24 -18.90 -7.75 1.82
C TYR A 24 -18.23 -6.43 1.44
N VAL A 25 -18.95 -5.35 1.15
CA VAL A 25 -18.31 -4.13 0.64
C VAL A 25 -17.47 -3.40 1.69
N GLU A 26 -18.05 -3.15 2.86
CA GLU A 26 -17.45 -2.28 3.90
C GLU A 26 -16.55 -3.06 4.88
N ALA A 27 -16.62 -4.39 4.87
CA ALA A 27 -15.93 -5.27 5.82
C ALA A 27 -16.19 -4.91 7.31
N ALA A 28 -17.42 -4.48 7.63
CA ALA A 28 -17.86 -4.01 8.94
C ALA A 28 -19.23 -4.60 9.33
N PRO A 29 -19.34 -5.92 9.62
CA PRO A 29 -20.62 -6.56 9.90
C PRO A 29 -21.29 -6.03 11.18
N GLU A 30 -22.59 -5.74 11.09
CA GLU A 30 -23.40 -5.22 12.21
C GLU A 30 -24.12 -6.31 13.01
N ILE A 31 -24.38 -7.45 12.39
CA ILE A 31 -25.12 -8.58 12.97
C ILE A 31 -24.30 -9.87 12.86
N GLY A 32 -24.58 -10.83 13.75
CA GLY A 32 -23.94 -12.16 13.70
C GLY A 32 -24.57 -13.09 12.67
N ASP A 33 -23.84 -14.13 12.26
CA ASP A 33 -24.27 -15.12 11.25
C ASP A 33 -25.65 -15.72 11.56
N LEU A 34 -25.92 -16.04 12.83
CA LEU A 34 -27.20 -16.62 13.26
C LEU A 34 -28.39 -15.67 13.02
N GLU A 35 -28.18 -14.37 13.17
CA GLU A 35 -29.22 -13.36 12.95
C GLU A 35 -29.46 -13.16 11.45
N TYR A 36 -28.40 -13.12 10.66
CA TYR A 36 -28.48 -13.07 9.20
C TYR A 36 -29.23 -14.29 8.64
N ASP A 37 -28.89 -15.50 9.10
CA ASP A 37 -29.56 -16.74 8.69
C ASP A 37 -31.06 -16.73 9.02
N ARG A 38 -31.44 -16.15 10.17
CA ARG A 38 -32.85 -15.97 10.53
C ARG A 38 -33.59 -15.03 9.58
N LEU A 39 -32.97 -13.92 9.18
CA LEU A 39 -33.56 -12.99 8.19
C LEU A 39 -33.76 -13.70 6.85
N LEU A 40 -32.74 -14.40 6.37
CA LEU A 40 -32.80 -15.11 5.10
C LEU A 40 -33.82 -16.27 5.13
N GLN A 41 -33.89 -17.02 6.23
CA GLN A 41 -34.88 -18.08 6.40
C GLN A 41 -36.30 -17.52 6.46
N ARG A 42 -36.53 -16.40 7.16
CA ARG A 42 -37.82 -15.74 7.19
C ARG A 42 -38.26 -15.27 5.80
N LEU A 43 -37.35 -14.71 5.02
CA LEU A 43 -37.63 -14.30 3.63
C LEU A 43 -38.00 -15.51 2.76
N LYS A 44 -37.25 -16.62 2.86
CA LYS A 44 -37.57 -17.88 2.16
C LYS A 44 -38.96 -18.41 2.52
N ASP A 45 -39.31 -18.42 3.81
CA ASP A 45 -40.61 -18.90 4.27
C ASP A 45 -41.77 -18.04 3.75
N LEU A 46 -41.57 -16.73 3.67
CA LEU A 46 -42.58 -15.80 3.14
C LEU A 46 -42.75 -15.96 1.63
N GLU A 47 -41.65 -16.06 0.89
CA GLU A 47 -41.67 -16.28 -0.56
C GLU A 47 -42.24 -17.65 -0.95
N ALA A 48 -42.01 -18.68 -0.13
CA ALA A 48 -42.64 -19.99 -0.32
C ALA A 48 -44.17 -19.95 -0.10
N LYS A 49 -44.64 -19.11 0.83
CA LYS A 49 -46.08 -18.90 1.09
C LYS A 49 -46.74 -17.96 0.09
N HIS A 50 -45.96 -17.07 -0.52
CA HIS A 50 -46.39 -16.07 -1.48
C HIS A 50 -45.53 -16.09 -2.74
N PRO A 51 -45.64 -17.12 -3.61
CA PRO A 51 -44.83 -17.24 -4.82
C PRO A 51 -44.95 -16.03 -5.77
N GLU A 52 -46.08 -15.32 -5.73
CA GLU A 52 -46.33 -14.10 -6.49
C GLU A 52 -45.42 -12.92 -6.08
N LEU A 53 -44.82 -12.98 -4.89
CA LEU A 53 -43.92 -11.94 -4.39
C LEU A 53 -42.46 -12.19 -4.75
N VAL A 54 -42.10 -13.36 -5.29
CA VAL A 54 -40.71 -13.70 -5.67
C VAL A 54 -40.26 -12.82 -6.81
N THR A 55 -39.14 -12.11 -6.62
CA THR A 55 -38.53 -11.26 -7.66
C THR A 55 -37.14 -11.77 -8.04
N PRO A 56 -36.68 -11.55 -9.29
CA PRO A 56 -35.37 -12.01 -9.77
C PRO A 56 -34.15 -11.44 -9.02
N ASP A 57 -34.35 -10.38 -8.23
CA ASP A 57 -33.36 -9.69 -7.39
C ASP A 57 -33.49 -9.99 -5.90
N SER A 58 -34.37 -10.93 -5.54
CA SER A 58 -34.48 -11.38 -4.15
C SER A 58 -33.20 -12.11 -3.73
N PRO A 59 -32.66 -11.87 -2.52
CA PRO A 59 -31.49 -12.59 -2.00
C PRO A 59 -31.62 -14.13 -2.02
N THR A 60 -32.84 -14.66 -2.02
CA THR A 60 -33.13 -16.10 -2.09
C THR A 60 -32.86 -16.70 -3.47
N GLN A 61 -32.82 -15.87 -4.52
CA GLN A 61 -32.67 -16.31 -5.93
C GLN A 61 -31.21 -16.37 -6.39
N ARG A 62 -30.23 -16.20 -5.48
CA ARG A 62 -28.80 -16.25 -5.83
C ARG A 62 -28.35 -17.60 -6.36
N VAL A 63 -28.89 -18.70 -5.82
CA VAL A 63 -28.51 -20.07 -6.22
C VAL A 63 -29.69 -20.69 -6.97
N GLY A 64 -29.51 -20.92 -8.27
CA GLY A 64 -30.49 -21.63 -9.09
C GLY A 64 -30.56 -23.13 -8.77
N ASP A 65 -31.74 -23.72 -8.93
CA ASP A 65 -31.93 -25.17 -8.71
C ASP A 65 -31.71 -26.04 -9.96
N ALA A 66 -31.73 -25.43 -11.15
CA ALA A 66 -31.62 -26.13 -12.41
C ALA A 66 -30.18 -26.18 -12.93
N LEU A 67 -29.79 -27.35 -13.45
CA LEU A 67 -28.57 -27.51 -14.23
C LEU A 67 -28.68 -26.70 -15.52
N VAL A 68 -27.69 -25.87 -15.80
CA VAL A 68 -27.60 -25.14 -17.06
C VAL A 68 -27.01 -26.07 -18.13
N GLY A 69 -27.56 -25.98 -19.35
CA GLY A 69 -27.05 -26.71 -20.52
C GLY A 69 -25.71 -26.15 -21.00
N ASP A 70 -25.59 -25.90 -22.31
CA ASP A 70 -24.39 -25.24 -22.84
C ASP A 70 -24.45 -23.73 -22.62
N LEU A 71 -23.31 -23.14 -22.28
CA LEU A 71 -23.20 -21.70 -22.03
C LEU A 71 -23.29 -20.94 -23.36
N PRO A 72 -24.32 -20.11 -23.58
CA PRO A 72 -24.48 -19.40 -24.84
C PRO A 72 -23.35 -18.38 -25.02
N LYS A 73 -22.91 -18.20 -26.27
CA LYS A 73 -21.90 -17.21 -26.62
C LYS A 73 -22.58 -15.91 -27.02
N LEU A 74 -22.19 -14.81 -26.38
CA LEU A 74 -22.79 -13.50 -26.59
C LEU A 74 -21.70 -12.46 -26.92
N THR A 75 -22.05 -11.53 -27.81
CA THR A 75 -21.17 -10.44 -28.19
C THR A 75 -21.21 -9.35 -27.13
N HIS A 76 -20.03 -8.85 -26.73
CA HIS A 76 -19.92 -7.69 -25.86
C HIS A 76 -20.32 -6.42 -26.63
N ARG A 77 -21.08 -5.52 -26.00
CA ARG A 77 -21.49 -4.24 -26.63
C ARG A 77 -20.26 -3.39 -26.97
N GLU A 78 -19.28 -3.40 -26.06
CA GLU A 78 -17.95 -2.85 -26.28
C GLU A 78 -16.90 -3.96 -26.10
N PRO A 79 -15.86 -4.05 -26.93
CA PRO A 79 -14.84 -5.08 -26.76
C PRO A 79 -14.11 -5.02 -25.41
N MET A 80 -13.86 -6.18 -24.80
CA MET A 80 -12.95 -6.36 -23.67
C MET A 80 -11.52 -6.54 -24.20
N LEU A 81 -10.83 -5.43 -24.43
CA LEU A 81 -9.46 -5.42 -24.96
C LEU A 81 -8.44 -5.94 -23.93
N SER A 82 -7.29 -6.40 -24.45
CA SER A 82 -6.15 -6.75 -23.60
C SER A 82 -5.32 -5.51 -23.27
N ILE A 83 -4.58 -5.55 -22.18
CA ILE A 83 -3.68 -4.46 -21.77
C ILE A 83 -2.28 -4.74 -22.33
N GLU A 84 -1.57 -3.69 -22.77
CA GLU A 84 -0.15 -3.79 -23.16
C GLU A 84 0.70 -4.05 -21.91
N ASN A 85 1.68 -4.95 -22.01
CA ASN A 85 2.55 -5.27 -20.87
C ASN A 85 3.87 -4.50 -20.98
N THR A 86 4.38 -4.06 -19.84
CA THR A 86 5.75 -3.60 -19.65
C THR A 86 6.41 -4.41 -18.55
N TYR A 87 7.73 -4.54 -18.60
CA TYR A 87 8.52 -5.35 -17.66
C TYR A 87 9.62 -4.57 -16.96
N SER A 88 9.82 -3.30 -17.34
CA SER A 88 10.81 -2.42 -16.74
C SER A 88 10.25 -1.03 -16.44
N VAL A 89 10.89 -0.35 -15.49
CA VAL A 89 10.58 1.04 -15.15
C VAL A 89 10.83 1.98 -16.33
N ASP A 90 11.86 1.70 -17.14
CA ASP A 90 12.17 2.50 -18.32
C ASP A 90 11.09 2.38 -19.38
N GLU A 91 10.57 1.17 -19.64
CA GLU A 91 9.41 0.97 -20.52
C GLU A 91 8.15 1.71 -20.02
N LEU A 92 7.95 1.80 -18.69
CA LEU A 92 6.86 2.59 -18.12
C LEU A 92 7.03 4.09 -18.38
N ARG A 93 8.26 4.60 -18.25
CA ARG A 93 8.55 6.01 -18.58
C ARG A 93 8.37 6.29 -20.07
N GLU A 94 8.79 5.36 -20.94
CA GLU A 94 8.55 5.45 -22.38
C GLU A 94 7.06 5.47 -22.72
N PHE A 95 6.27 4.59 -22.08
CA PHE A 95 4.81 4.59 -22.20
C PHE A 95 4.22 5.95 -21.81
N ALA A 96 4.59 6.50 -20.66
CA ALA A 96 4.10 7.80 -20.20
C ALA A 96 4.51 8.94 -21.14
N SER A 97 5.74 8.93 -21.66
CA SER A 97 6.21 9.90 -22.66
C SER A 97 5.38 9.84 -23.94
N ARG A 98 5.10 8.63 -24.45
CA ARG A 98 4.25 8.40 -25.63
C ARG A 98 2.83 8.92 -25.41
N THR A 99 2.24 8.63 -24.24
CA THR A 99 0.90 9.09 -23.87
C THR A 99 0.83 10.61 -23.77
N SER A 100 1.83 11.26 -23.17
CA SER A 100 1.93 12.73 -23.09
C SER A 100 2.03 13.39 -24.47
N LYS A 101 2.82 12.82 -25.40
CA LYS A 101 2.92 13.31 -26.78
C LYS A 101 1.58 13.24 -27.52
N LEU A 102 0.82 12.17 -27.33
CA LEU A 102 -0.51 12.00 -27.95
C LEU A 102 -1.55 12.97 -27.39
N LEU A 103 -1.39 13.40 -26.13
CA LEU A 103 -2.22 14.41 -25.49
C LEU A 103 -1.65 15.84 -25.62
N ALA A 104 -0.69 16.05 -26.52
CA ALA A 104 -0.10 17.36 -26.81
C ALA A 104 0.44 18.11 -25.57
N GLY A 105 0.91 17.38 -24.55
CA GLY A 105 1.49 17.97 -23.35
C GLY A 105 0.48 18.32 -22.24
N ASP A 106 -0.78 17.90 -22.36
CA ASP A 106 -1.75 17.98 -21.26
C ASP A 106 -1.20 17.31 -19.99
N THR A 107 -1.62 17.81 -18.82
CA THR A 107 -1.32 17.17 -17.54
C THR A 107 -2.05 15.83 -17.45
N ILE A 108 -1.34 14.80 -16.99
CA ILE A 108 -1.86 13.42 -16.90
C ILE A 108 -1.74 12.95 -15.46
N ASP A 109 -2.90 12.71 -14.86
CA ASP A 109 -3.00 11.99 -13.60
C ASP A 109 -2.97 10.48 -13.85
N TRP A 110 -2.11 9.78 -13.13
CA TRP A 110 -1.86 8.34 -13.23
C TRP A 110 -2.47 7.61 -12.05
N VAL A 111 -3.40 6.70 -12.33
CA VAL A 111 -3.96 5.78 -11.34
C VAL A 111 -3.18 4.48 -11.35
N VAL A 112 -2.79 3.98 -10.17
CA VAL A 112 -2.14 2.69 -9.98
C VAL A 112 -3.10 1.73 -9.28
N GLU A 113 -3.24 0.52 -9.82
CA GLU A 113 -4.10 -0.54 -9.27
C GLU A 113 -3.38 -1.88 -9.27
N LEU A 114 -3.83 -2.79 -8.40
CA LEU A 114 -3.38 -4.17 -8.41
C LEU A 114 -3.91 -4.89 -9.66
N LYS A 115 -3.04 -5.60 -10.37
CA LYS A 115 -3.45 -6.50 -11.45
C LYS A 115 -3.80 -7.86 -10.85
N ILE A 116 -5.07 -8.02 -10.49
CA ILE A 116 -5.58 -9.25 -9.86
C ILE A 116 -5.44 -10.43 -10.82
N ASP A 117 -4.90 -11.55 -10.35
CA ASP A 117 -4.73 -12.76 -11.15
C ASP A 117 -5.96 -13.67 -11.01
N GLY A 118 -6.97 -13.41 -11.83
CA GLY A 118 -8.23 -14.16 -11.80
C GLY A 118 -8.85 -14.35 -13.19
N VAL A 119 -10.16 -14.14 -13.27
CA VAL A 119 -10.94 -14.23 -14.51
C VAL A 119 -11.78 -12.99 -14.71
N ALA A 120 -11.50 -12.27 -15.81
CA ALA A 120 -12.26 -11.10 -16.19
C ALA A 120 -13.72 -11.44 -16.55
N ILE A 121 -14.65 -10.78 -15.85
CA ILE A 121 -16.10 -10.88 -16.03
C ILE A 121 -16.68 -9.47 -16.27
N ALA A 122 -17.60 -9.38 -17.23
CA ALA A 122 -18.43 -8.21 -17.47
C ALA A 122 -19.83 -8.46 -16.89
N THR A 123 -20.19 -7.74 -15.82
CA THR A 123 -21.54 -7.75 -15.23
C THR A 123 -22.37 -6.61 -15.80
N ILE A 124 -23.52 -6.93 -16.38
CA ILE A 124 -24.40 -5.99 -17.07
C ILE A 124 -25.64 -5.79 -16.21
N TYR A 125 -25.87 -4.55 -15.79
CA TYR A 125 -27.05 -4.14 -15.05
C TYR A 125 -27.97 -3.30 -15.94
N GLU A 126 -29.25 -3.63 -15.91
CA GLU A 126 -30.32 -2.86 -16.58
C GLU A 126 -31.29 -2.37 -15.51
N ASN A 127 -31.46 -1.05 -15.41
CA ASN A 127 -32.23 -0.37 -14.37
C ASN A 127 -31.83 -0.84 -12.94
N GLY A 128 -30.53 -1.04 -12.74
CA GLY A 128 -29.95 -1.48 -11.48
C GLY A 128 -30.07 -2.97 -11.18
N LEU A 129 -30.71 -3.79 -12.03
CA LEU A 129 -30.84 -5.23 -11.84
C LEU A 129 -29.80 -5.98 -12.65
N LEU A 130 -29.16 -6.99 -12.06
CA LEU A 130 -28.19 -7.84 -12.76
C LEU A 130 -28.92 -8.63 -13.87
N ALA A 131 -28.73 -8.19 -15.10
CA ALA A 131 -29.34 -8.77 -16.28
C ALA A 131 -28.49 -9.94 -16.79
N ARG A 132 -27.17 -9.71 -16.95
CA ARG A 132 -26.25 -10.70 -17.53
C ARG A 132 -24.84 -10.60 -16.94
N ALA A 133 -24.08 -11.69 -17.00
CA ALA A 133 -22.65 -11.69 -16.75
C ALA A 133 -21.92 -12.52 -17.81
N LEU A 134 -20.90 -11.92 -18.43
CA LEU A 134 -20.19 -12.52 -19.56
C LEU A 134 -18.71 -12.70 -19.23
N THR A 135 -18.14 -13.84 -19.62
CA THR A 135 -16.68 -14.02 -19.63
C THR A 135 -16.03 -13.17 -20.71
N ARG A 136 -14.73 -12.88 -20.58
CA ARG A 136 -13.98 -12.18 -21.64
C ARG A 136 -14.01 -12.91 -22.99
N GLY A 137 -13.83 -14.23 -22.98
CA GLY A 137 -13.71 -15.05 -24.19
C GLY A 137 -12.64 -14.51 -25.16
N SER A 138 -13.04 -14.20 -26.40
CA SER A 138 -12.16 -13.62 -27.43
C SER A 138 -11.94 -12.11 -27.30
N GLY A 139 -12.54 -11.47 -26.29
CA GLY A 139 -12.60 -10.02 -26.13
C GLY A 139 -13.86 -9.41 -26.75
N SER A 140 -14.28 -9.89 -27.92
CA SER A 140 -15.54 -9.45 -28.55
C SER A 140 -16.71 -10.39 -28.27
N ILE A 141 -16.44 -11.68 -28.01
CA ILE A 141 -17.47 -12.69 -27.73
C ILE A 141 -17.11 -13.40 -26.42
N GLY A 142 -18.03 -13.36 -25.47
CA GLY A 142 -17.97 -14.03 -24.17
C GLY A 142 -18.95 -15.19 -24.05
N GLN A 143 -18.84 -15.97 -22.98
CA GLN A 143 -19.86 -16.95 -22.58
C GLN A 143 -20.73 -16.35 -21.48
N ASP A 144 -22.04 -16.59 -21.55
CA ASP A 144 -22.97 -16.24 -20.49
C ASP A 144 -22.75 -17.15 -19.28
N VAL A 145 -22.34 -16.54 -18.17
CA VAL A 145 -22.09 -17.19 -16.88
C VAL A 145 -22.93 -16.54 -15.78
N THR A 146 -24.04 -15.91 -16.13
CA THR A 146 -24.94 -15.20 -15.20
C THR A 146 -25.34 -16.08 -14.02
N HIS A 147 -25.66 -17.35 -14.26
CA HIS A 147 -26.09 -18.28 -13.21
C HIS A 147 -25.02 -18.53 -12.13
N ASN A 148 -23.74 -18.54 -12.51
CA ASN A 148 -22.62 -18.71 -11.57
C ASN A 148 -22.22 -17.38 -10.94
N VAL A 149 -22.24 -16.27 -11.69
CA VAL A 149 -21.90 -14.95 -11.15
C VAL A 149 -22.90 -14.50 -10.08
N ARG A 150 -24.18 -14.88 -10.20
CA ARG A 150 -25.21 -14.66 -9.16
C ARG A 150 -24.88 -15.33 -7.82
N THR A 151 -24.04 -16.37 -7.81
CA THR A 151 -23.65 -17.07 -6.58
C THR A 151 -22.49 -16.39 -5.85
N ILE A 152 -21.85 -15.38 -6.45
CA ILE A 152 -20.73 -14.66 -5.85
C ILE A 152 -21.30 -13.55 -4.96
N SER A 153 -21.12 -13.65 -3.65
CA SER A 153 -21.72 -12.69 -2.70
C SER A 153 -21.30 -11.24 -2.94
N ASP A 154 -20.08 -11.03 -3.45
CA ASP A 154 -19.54 -9.71 -3.78
C ASP A 154 -20.23 -9.03 -4.97
N VAL A 155 -21.05 -9.76 -5.74
CA VAL A 155 -21.81 -9.26 -6.88
C VAL A 155 -23.28 -9.07 -6.46
N PRO A 156 -23.75 -7.83 -6.32
CA PRO A 156 -25.14 -7.58 -5.93
C PRO A 156 -26.09 -7.97 -7.07
N LEU A 157 -27.23 -8.61 -6.75
CA LEU A 157 -28.27 -8.83 -7.75
C LEU A 157 -28.98 -7.52 -8.16
N ARG A 158 -28.94 -6.53 -7.27
CA ARG A 158 -29.48 -5.19 -7.47
C ARG A 158 -28.52 -4.14 -6.92
N LEU A 159 -28.19 -3.15 -7.73
CA LEU A 159 -27.36 -2.02 -7.33
C LEU A 159 -28.02 -1.20 -6.22
N CYS A 160 -27.20 -0.70 -5.29
CA CYS A 160 -27.64 0.20 -4.24
C CYS A 160 -27.84 1.63 -4.76
N GLY A 161 -28.85 2.32 -4.24
CA GLY A 161 -29.16 3.71 -4.58
C GLY A 161 -30.15 3.85 -5.74
N THR A 162 -30.27 5.07 -6.27
CA THR A 162 -31.19 5.40 -7.38
C THR A 162 -30.50 6.18 -8.51
N ASP A 163 -29.25 6.61 -8.31
CA ASP A 163 -28.44 7.37 -9.28
C ASP A 163 -27.52 6.45 -10.10
N PHE A 164 -27.99 5.25 -10.43
CA PHE A 164 -27.28 4.37 -11.36
C PHE A 164 -27.79 4.57 -12.80
N PRO A 165 -26.92 4.35 -13.81
CA PRO A 165 -27.31 4.42 -15.22
C PRO A 165 -28.44 3.44 -15.59
N ALA A 166 -29.20 3.76 -16.65
CA ALA A 166 -30.22 2.86 -17.17
C ALA A 166 -29.62 1.52 -17.62
N VAL A 167 -28.42 1.58 -18.22
CA VAL A 167 -27.60 0.41 -18.51
C VAL A 167 -26.17 0.70 -18.07
N ILE A 168 -25.56 -0.23 -17.33
CA ILE A 168 -24.14 -0.17 -16.99
C ILE A 168 -23.50 -1.55 -17.05
N GLU A 169 -22.42 -1.67 -17.81
CA GLU A 169 -21.53 -2.82 -17.80
C GLU A 169 -20.35 -2.53 -16.86
N ILE A 170 -20.28 -3.25 -15.75
CA ILE A 170 -19.20 -3.18 -14.79
C ILE A 170 -18.28 -4.38 -15.02
N ARG A 171 -17.01 -4.10 -15.31
CA ARG A 171 -15.97 -5.08 -15.58
C ARG A 171 -15.06 -5.23 -14.36
N GLY A 172 -14.81 -6.48 -14.00
CA GLY A 172 -14.00 -6.82 -12.86
C GLY A 172 -13.33 -8.18 -13.01
N GLU A 173 -12.58 -8.55 -11.98
CA GLU A 173 -11.89 -9.83 -11.90
C GLU A 173 -12.57 -10.69 -10.83
N VAL A 174 -13.06 -11.86 -11.22
CA VAL A 174 -13.40 -12.92 -10.26
C VAL A 174 -12.10 -13.58 -9.82
N TYR A 175 -11.91 -13.78 -8.53
CA TYR A 175 -10.70 -14.37 -7.97
C TYR A 175 -11.01 -15.25 -6.75
N MET A 176 -9.98 -15.90 -6.22
CA MET A 176 -10.04 -16.69 -4.99
C MET A 176 -8.80 -16.39 -4.13
N THR A 177 -8.92 -16.57 -2.81
CA THR A 177 -7.78 -16.40 -1.90
C THR A 177 -6.83 -17.60 -1.90
N ASN A 178 -5.58 -17.35 -1.53
CA ASN A 178 -4.57 -18.36 -1.31
C ASN A 178 -4.94 -19.28 -0.14
N SER A 179 -5.47 -18.71 0.94
CA SER A 179 -5.95 -19.48 2.09
C SER A 179 -7.08 -20.44 1.73
N ASP A 180 -8.00 -20.03 0.87
CA ASP A 180 -9.10 -20.89 0.41
C ASP A 180 -8.61 -22.02 -0.51
N LEU A 181 -7.64 -21.75 -1.38
CA LEU A 181 -7.00 -22.78 -2.19
C LEU A 181 -6.37 -23.88 -1.32
N VAL A 182 -5.68 -23.50 -0.25
CA VAL A 182 -5.04 -24.44 0.69
C VAL A 182 -6.10 -25.35 1.33
N LYS A 183 -7.21 -24.78 1.82
CA LYS A 183 -8.32 -25.54 2.40
C LYS A 183 -8.94 -26.50 1.40
N ILE A 184 -9.21 -26.04 0.18
CA ILE A 184 -9.80 -26.88 -0.89
C ILE A 184 -8.86 -28.00 -1.30
N ASN A 185 -7.58 -27.73 -1.50
CA ASN A 185 -6.61 -28.76 -1.89
C ASN A 185 -6.43 -29.82 -0.80
N ARG A 186 -6.53 -29.42 0.49
CA ARG A 186 -6.58 -30.38 1.59
C ARG A 186 -7.79 -31.31 1.47
N LEU A 187 -8.99 -30.77 1.28
CA LEU A 187 -10.22 -31.57 1.09
C LEU A 187 -10.16 -32.47 -0.16
N GLN A 188 -9.60 -31.98 -1.28
CA GLN A 188 -9.37 -32.80 -2.49
C GLN A 188 -8.48 -34.00 -2.17
N SER A 189 -7.36 -33.75 -1.49
CA SER A 189 -6.40 -34.80 -1.13
C SER A 189 -7.00 -35.83 -0.17
N GLU A 190 -7.81 -35.40 0.80
CA GLU A 190 -8.54 -36.29 1.73
C GLU A 190 -9.55 -37.20 0.99
N ARG A 191 -10.05 -36.76 -0.16
CA ARG A 191 -10.94 -37.53 -1.06
C ARG A 191 -10.18 -38.35 -2.11
N GLY A 192 -8.85 -38.27 -2.16
CA GLY A 192 -8.04 -38.92 -3.19
C GLY A 192 -8.14 -38.29 -4.58
N GLU A 193 -8.60 -37.04 -4.67
CA GLU A 193 -8.75 -36.30 -5.92
C GLU A 193 -7.51 -35.46 -6.24
N SER A 194 -7.37 -35.06 -7.51
CA SER A 194 -6.31 -34.15 -7.95
C SER A 194 -6.47 -32.76 -7.31
N VAL A 195 -5.35 -32.21 -6.84
CA VAL A 195 -5.27 -30.85 -6.31
C VAL A 195 -5.19 -29.81 -7.44
N PHE A 196 -5.66 -28.60 -7.17
CA PHE A 196 -5.59 -27.48 -8.09
C PHE A 196 -4.23 -26.80 -8.02
N ALA A 197 -3.70 -26.43 -9.18
CA ALA A 197 -2.36 -25.86 -9.31
C ALA A 197 -2.24 -24.42 -8.79
N ASN A 198 -3.24 -23.57 -9.05
CA ASN A 198 -3.27 -22.16 -8.64
C ASN A 198 -4.72 -21.63 -8.56
N THR A 199 -4.87 -20.47 -7.92
CA THR A 199 -6.15 -19.78 -7.71
C THR A 199 -6.84 -19.41 -9.04
N ARG A 200 -6.08 -18.97 -10.04
CA ARG A 200 -6.59 -18.58 -11.38
C ARG A 200 -7.29 -19.75 -12.08
N ASN A 201 -6.65 -20.92 -12.14
CA ASN A 201 -7.18 -22.12 -12.80
C ASN A 201 -8.42 -22.64 -12.08
N PHE A 202 -8.41 -22.64 -10.75
CA PHE A 202 -9.57 -23.00 -9.96
C PHE A 202 -10.76 -22.07 -10.24
N THR A 203 -10.50 -20.76 -10.27
CA THR A 203 -11.50 -19.74 -10.55
C THR A 203 -12.09 -19.89 -11.95
N ALA A 204 -11.23 -20.08 -12.96
CA ALA A 204 -11.64 -20.30 -14.35
C ALA A 204 -12.47 -21.56 -14.54
N GLY A 205 -12.11 -22.66 -13.86
CA GLY A 205 -12.90 -23.88 -13.88
C GLY A 205 -14.25 -23.72 -13.15
N SER A 206 -14.27 -22.97 -12.05
CA SER A 206 -15.47 -22.78 -11.23
C SER A 206 -16.53 -21.92 -11.92
N ILE A 207 -16.12 -20.84 -12.58
CA ILE A 207 -17.08 -19.88 -13.16
C ILE A 207 -17.83 -20.42 -14.39
N VAL A 208 -17.35 -21.50 -14.99
CA VAL A 208 -17.98 -22.14 -16.17
C VAL A 208 -18.73 -23.44 -15.82
N LEU A 209 -18.89 -23.74 -14.52
CA LEU A 209 -19.63 -24.92 -14.09
C LEU A 209 -21.09 -24.86 -14.56
N LYS A 210 -21.62 -26.02 -14.97
CA LYS A 210 -23.02 -26.17 -15.38
C LYS A 210 -23.99 -26.16 -14.20
N ASP A 211 -23.50 -26.59 -13.04
CA ASP A 211 -24.26 -26.59 -11.79
C ASP A 211 -23.92 -25.36 -10.93
N PRO A 212 -24.86 -24.41 -10.78
CA PRO A 212 -24.65 -23.24 -9.92
C PRO A 212 -24.51 -23.62 -8.43
N LYS A 213 -25.05 -24.76 -7.96
CA LYS A 213 -24.86 -25.19 -6.57
C LYS A 213 -23.40 -25.55 -6.29
N THR A 214 -22.79 -26.26 -7.23
CA THR A 214 -21.36 -26.54 -7.18
C THR A 214 -20.55 -25.25 -7.21
N CYS A 215 -20.89 -24.26 -8.04
CA CYS A 215 -20.22 -22.95 -8.06
C CYS A 215 -20.41 -22.16 -6.75
N ALA A 216 -21.61 -22.17 -6.17
CA ALA A 216 -21.93 -21.50 -4.91
C ALA A 216 -21.11 -22.03 -3.73
N SER A 217 -20.71 -23.30 -3.76
CA SER A 217 -19.81 -23.88 -2.75
C SER A 217 -18.35 -23.44 -2.87
N ARG A 218 -18.00 -22.74 -3.97
CA ARG A 218 -16.64 -22.26 -4.23
C ARG A 218 -16.49 -20.85 -3.65
N PRO A 219 -15.41 -20.56 -2.90
CA PRO A 219 -15.21 -19.26 -2.24
C PRO A 219 -14.69 -18.21 -3.23
N LEU A 220 -15.46 -17.95 -4.28
CA LEU A 220 -15.14 -16.96 -5.31
C LEU A 220 -15.49 -15.55 -4.80
N LYS A 221 -14.66 -14.59 -5.18
CA LYS A 221 -14.76 -13.17 -4.84
C LYS A 221 -14.68 -12.31 -6.08
N PHE A 222 -15.07 -11.05 -6.00
CA PHE A 222 -15.06 -10.14 -7.15
C PHE A 222 -14.55 -8.74 -6.80
N PHE A 223 -13.64 -8.22 -7.63
CA PHE A 223 -13.25 -6.81 -7.62
C PHE A 223 -13.62 -6.13 -8.94
N ALA A 224 -14.27 -4.98 -8.86
CA ALA A 224 -14.56 -4.12 -10.00
C ALA A 224 -13.37 -3.18 -10.28
N HIS A 225 -12.99 -3.07 -11.56
CA HIS A 225 -11.82 -2.26 -11.96
C HIS A 225 -12.06 -1.40 -13.22
N SER A 226 -13.17 -1.59 -13.94
CA SER A 226 -13.46 -0.77 -15.14
C SER A 226 -14.93 -0.78 -15.53
N VAL A 227 -15.28 0.16 -16.41
CA VAL A 227 -16.59 0.26 -17.05
C VAL A 227 -16.48 -0.20 -18.50
N GLY A 228 -17.50 -0.88 -18.99
CA GLY A 228 -17.74 -1.11 -20.41
C GLY A 228 -18.82 -0.16 -20.94
N TYR A 229 -19.75 -0.69 -21.71
CA TYR A 229 -20.89 0.09 -22.20
C TYR A 229 -21.74 0.65 -21.06
N CYS A 230 -22.06 1.94 -21.10
CA CYS A 230 -22.96 2.57 -20.14
C CYS A 230 -23.81 3.68 -20.77
N GLU A 231 -25.02 3.87 -20.24
CA GLU A 231 -25.97 4.89 -20.69
C GLU A 231 -26.27 5.86 -19.55
N GLY A 232 -25.52 6.97 -19.49
CA GLY A 232 -25.76 8.05 -18.51
C GLY A 232 -24.90 7.98 -17.24
N LEU A 233 -23.80 7.22 -17.24
CA LEU A 233 -22.81 7.31 -16.17
C LEU A 233 -22.15 8.69 -16.17
N ARG A 234 -22.32 9.45 -15.08
CA ARG A 234 -21.67 10.74 -14.87
C ARG A 234 -20.42 10.57 -14.01
N ALA A 235 -19.30 10.18 -14.61
CA ALA A 235 -17.99 10.18 -13.96
C ALA A 235 -16.97 10.81 -14.91
N ALA A 236 -16.24 11.83 -14.45
CA ALA A 236 -15.21 12.48 -15.24
C ALA A 236 -13.87 11.74 -15.13
N THR A 237 -13.63 11.13 -13.97
CA THR A 237 -12.38 10.42 -13.67
C THR A 237 -12.60 8.96 -13.27
N HIS A 238 -11.54 8.16 -13.37
CA HIS A 238 -11.58 6.77 -12.98
C HIS A 238 -11.78 6.56 -11.49
N LEU A 239 -11.20 7.45 -10.67
CA LEU A 239 -11.43 7.44 -9.23
C LEU A 239 -12.89 7.70 -8.86
N GLU A 240 -13.53 8.70 -9.49
CA GLU A 240 -14.97 8.95 -9.31
C GLU A 240 -15.82 7.75 -9.73
N PHE A 241 -15.41 7.07 -10.81
CA PHE A 241 -16.06 5.81 -11.20
C PHE A 241 -15.94 4.75 -10.09
N LEU A 242 -14.75 4.49 -9.57
CA LEU A 242 -14.55 3.48 -8.51
C LEU A 242 -15.32 3.84 -7.23
N GLU A 243 -15.39 5.12 -6.87
CA GLU A 243 -16.20 5.61 -5.76
C GLU A 243 -17.70 5.33 -5.98
N LYS A 244 -18.22 5.64 -7.17
CA LYS A 244 -19.61 5.32 -7.54
C LYS A 244 -19.91 3.83 -7.51
N ILE A 245 -19.00 3.01 -8.01
CA ILE A 245 -19.13 1.54 -7.97
C ILE A 245 -19.19 1.03 -6.53
N GLY A 246 -18.36 1.58 -5.63
CA GLY A 246 -18.48 1.34 -4.19
C GLY A 246 -19.85 1.71 -3.65
N GLY A 247 -20.36 2.89 -4.03
CA GLY A 247 -21.70 3.35 -3.68
C GLY A 247 -22.84 2.46 -4.19
N TYR A 248 -22.67 1.82 -5.35
CA TYR A 248 -23.62 0.87 -5.93
C TYR A 248 -23.57 -0.54 -5.30
N GLY A 249 -22.65 -0.78 -4.36
CA GLY A 249 -22.56 -2.04 -3.62
C GLY A 249 -21.62 -3.09 -4.24
N LEU A 250 -20.72 -2.70 -5.13
CA LEU A 250 -19.63 -3.56 -5.60
C LEU A 250 -18.31 -3.13 -4.96
N ARG A 251 -17.42 -4.09 -4.68
CA ARG A 251 -16.08 -3.80 -4.18
C ARG A 251 -15.17 -3.31 -5.32
N PRO A 252 -14.67 -2.06 -5.29
CA PRO A 252 -13.60 -1.66 -6.20
C PRO A 252 -12.28 -2.37 -5.82
N THR A 253 -11.34 -2.45 -6.75
CA THR A 253 -9.97 -2.90 -6.46
C THR A 253 -9.41 -2.14 -5.24
N PRO A 254 -8.71 -2.79 -4.30
CA PRO A 254 -8.17 -2.11 -3.12
C PRO A 254 -6.89 -1.34 -3.45
N LEU A 255 -6.49 -0.43 -2.53
CA LEU A 255 -5.22 0.32 -2.57
C LEU A 255 -4.99 1.16 -3.83
N VAL A 256 -6.08 1.59 -4.48
CA VAL A 256 -6.01 2.46 -5.65
C VAL A 256 -5.57 3.85 -5.23
N GLN A 257 -4.52 4.37 -5.87
CA GLN A 257 -4.01 5.72 -5.65
C GLN A 257 -3.77 6.42 -6.98
N CYS A 258 -3.85 7.76 -6.95
CA CYS A 258 -3.67 8.61 -8.13
C CYS A 258 -2.56 9.63 -7.90
N PHE A 259 -1.73 9.81 -8.92
CA PHE A 259 -0.52 10.62 -8.87
C PHE A 259 -0.44 11.56 -10.08
N PRO A 260 -0.06 12.84 -9.89
CA PRO A 260 0.03 13.79 -10.99
C PRO A 260 1.24 13.57 -11.92
N HIS A 261 2.15 12.67 -11.55
CA HIS A 261 3.38 12.38 -12.30
C HIS A 261 3.68 10.89 -12.30
N ILE A 262 4.21 10.40 -13.43
CA ILE A 262 4.53 8.98 -13.61
C ILE A 262 5.59 8.49 -12.62
N ASP A 263 6.60 9.31 -12.28
CA ASP A 263 7.65 8.88 -11.34
C ASP A 263 7.10 8.62 -9.94
N LYS A 264 6.08 9.37 -9.50
CA LYS A 264 5.37 9.10 -8.23
C LYS A 264 4.51 7.84 -8.30
N ALA A 265 3.88 7.59 -9.44
CA ALA A 265 3.19 6.33 -9.67
C ALA A 265 4.17 5.13 -9.65
N ILE A 266 5.38 5.29 -10.19
CA ILE A 266 6.44 4.29 -10.17
C ILE A 266 6.94 4.03 -8.74
N GLU A 267 7.22 5.07 -7.95
CA GLU A 267 7.59 4.93 -6.53
C GLU A 267 6.54 4.10 -5.77
N TYR A 268 5.25 4.37 -6.00
CA TYR A 268 4.17 3.61 -5.40
C TYR A 268 4.06 2.17 -5.93
N CYS A 269 4.38 1.95 -7.21
CA CYS A 269 4.49 0.60 -7.75
C CYS A 269 5.55 -0.23 -7.02
N GLU A 270 6.73 0.36 -6.75
CA GLU A 270 7.80 -0.31 -6.01
C GLU A 270 7.38 -0.62 -4.56
N GLU A 271 6.66 0.31 -3.90
CA GLU A 271 6.08 0.08 -2.57
C GLU A 271 5.10 -1.11 -2.58
N LEU A 272 4.14 -1.12 -3.51
CA LEU A 272 3.15 -2.19 -3.63
C LEU A 272 3.79 -3.54 -3.94
N ILE A 273 4.80 -3.57 -4.82
CA ILE A 273 5.57 -4.79 -5.11
C ILE A 273 6.22 -5.35 -3.83
N GLY A 274 6.76 -4.47 -2.98
CA GLY A 274 7.33 -4.85 -1.68
C GLY A 274 6.29 -5.42 -0.70
N ARG A 275 5.01 -5.07 -0.88
CA ARG A 275 3.90 -5.42 0.01
C ARG A 275 2.99 -6.55 -0.52
N LEU A 276 3.29 -7.13 -1.69
CA LEU A 276 2.45 -8.18 -2.30
C LEU A 276 2.18 -9.37 -1.37
N HIS A 277 3.15 -9.70 -0.52
CA HIS A 277 3.07 -10.77 0.47
C HIS A 277 1.99 -10.57 1.55
N GLU A 278 1.52 -9.33 1.74
CA GLU A 278 0.45 -8.96 2.67
C GLU A 278 -0.92 -9.42 2.15
N PHE A 279 -1.06 -9.61 0.83
CA PHE A 279 -2.33 -9.99 0.21
C PHE A 279 -2.56 -11.49 0.25
N ASP A 280 -3.79 -11.88 0.55
CA ASP A 280 -4.22 -13.28 0.52
C ASP A 280 -4.73 -13.70 -0.86
N PHE A 281 -4.38 -12.99 -1.93
CA PHE A 281 -4.77 -13.30 -3.30
C PHE A 281 -3.65 -12.97 -4.27
N GLU A 282 -3.69 -13.61 -5.43
CA GLU A 282 -2.64 -13.49 -6.44
C GLU A 282 -2.74 -12.17 -7.22
N VAL A 283 -1.60 -11.52 -7.39
CA VAL A 283 -1.41 -10.29 -8.17
C VAL A 283 -0.26 -10.51 -9.14
N ASP A 284 -0.51 -10.48 -10.44
CA ASP A 284 0.49 -10.79 -11.49
C ASP A 284 1.15 -9.53 -12.10
N GLY A 285 0.87 -8.37 -11.52
CA GLY A 285 1.38 -7.08 -11.98
C GLY A 285 0.68 -5.91 -11.31
N LEU A 286 0.97 -4.71 -11.78
CA LEU A 286 0.23 -3.50 -11.47
C LEU A 286 -0.33 -2.92 -12.76
N VAL A 287 -1.44 -2.19 -12.67
CA VAL A 287 -2.05 -1.53 -13.83
C VAL A 287 -1.96 -0.03 -13.62
N LEU A 288 -1.34 0.66 -14.58
CA LEU A 288 -1.29 2.12 -14.61
C LEU A 288 -2.30 2.62 -15.66
N LYS A 289 -3.17 3.54 -15.26
CA LYS A 289 -4.22 4.11 -16.11
C LYS A 289 -4.17 5.63 -16.08
N VAL A 290 -4.43 6.27 -17.22
CA VAL A 290 -4.78 7.70 -17.27
C VAL A 290 -6.09 7.92 -16.50
N ASN A 291 -6.16 8.88 -15.58
CA ASN A 291 -7.34 9.05 -14.72
C ASN A 291 -8.57 9.61 -15.45
N SER A 292 -8.40 10.60 -16.33
CA SER A 292 -9.50 11.30 -17.02
C SER A 292 -10.12 10.46 -18.14
N PHE A 293 -11.44 10.30 -18.16
CA PHE A 293 -12.14 9.59 -19.24
C PHE A 293 -12.09 10.34 -20.58
N GLU A 294 -12.18 11.67 -20.58
CA GLU A 294 -12.03 12.48 -21.79
C GLU A 294 -10.67 12.26 -22.46
N GLN A 295 -9.60 12.21 -21.65
CA GLN A 295 -8.26 11.89 -22.15
C GLN A 295 -8.17 10.46 -22.70
N ARG A 296 -8.85 9.49 -22.08
CA ARG A 296 -8.93 8.11 -22.58
C ARG A 296 -9.60 8.04 -23.95
N GLU A 297 -10.68 8.78 -24.15
CA GLU A 297 -11.38 8.86 -25.44
C GLU A 297 -10.48 9.45 -26.54
N ARG A 298 -9.80 10.56 -26.25
CA ARG A 298 -8.83 11.20 -27.17
C ARG A 298 -7.66 10.27 -27.52
N LEU A 299 -7.14 9.53 -26.54
CA LEU A 299 -6.07 8.55 -26.74
C LEU A 299 -6.54 7.35 -27.56
N GLY A 300 -7.79 6.92 -27.36
CA GLY A 300 -8.39 5.78 -28.03
C GLY A 300 -7.65 4.46 -27.76
N ALA A 301 -7.76 3.55 -28.71
CA ALA A 301 -7.16 2.22 -28.65
C ALA A 301 -6.43 1.85 -29.94
N THR A 302 -5.51 0.89 -29.83
CA THR A 302 -5.00 0.13 -30.96
C THR A 302 -5.97 -1.01 -31.29
N SER A 303 -5.64 -1.85 -32.29
CA SER A 303 -6.42 -3.05 -32.60
C SER A 303 -6.47 -4.09 -31.47
N LYS A 304 -5.58 -4.00 -30.46
CA LYS A 304 -5.45 -4.99 -29.39
C LYS A 304 -5.52 -4.43 -27.98
N SER A 305 -5.06 -3.19 -27.78
CA SER A 305 -4.92 -2.58 -26.46
C SER A 305 -5.28 -1.09 -26.43
N PRO A 306 -5.91 -0.59 -25.36
CA PRO A 306 -6.12 0.84 -25.19
C PRO A 306 -4.79 1.57 -24.95
N ARG A 307 -4.66 2.81 -25.46
CA ARG A 307 -3.40 3.59 -25.34
C ARG A 307 -3.22 4.29 -24.00
N TRP A 308 -4.26 4.26 -23.17
CA TRP A 308 -4.34 4.95 -21.89
C TRP A 308 -4.09 4.05 -20.68
N VAL A 309 -3.80 2.76 -20.89
CA VAL A 309 -3.54 1.77 -19.83
C VAL A 309 -2.37 0.88 -20.19
N VAL A 310 -1.56 0.56 -19.18
CA VAL A 310 -0.44 -0.36 -19.28
C VAL A 310 -0.38 -1.26 -18.05
N ALA A 311 0.01 -2.52 -18.25
CA ALA A 311 0.24 -3.48 -17.18
C ALA A 311 1.73 -3.58 -16.92
N TYR A 312 2.18 -3.08 -15.77
CA TYR A 312 3.53 -3.29 -15.28
C TYR A 312 3.64 -4.68 -14.66
N LYS A 313 4.21 -5.63 -15.39
CA LYS A 313 4.41 -7.00 -14.95
C LYS A 313 5.79 -7.19 -14.38
N PHE A 314 5.86 -8.02 -13.35
CA PHE A 314 7.11 -8.51 -12.78
C PHE A 314 7.14 -10.03 -12.89
N GLU A 315 8.33 -10.58 -13.10
CA GLU A 315 8.51 -12.04 -13.10
C GLU A 315 8.33 -12.57 -11.68
N LYS A 316 7.36 -13.48 -11.52
CA LYS A 316 7.22 -14.29 -10.32
C LYS A 316 8.00 -15.58 -10.49
N TYR A 317 8.92 -15.82 -9.56
CA TYR A 317 9.61 -17.09 -9.45
C TYR A 317 9.13 -17.77 -8.19
N GLU A 318 8.39 -18.87 -8.36
CA GLU A 318 7.93 -19.73 -7.28
C GLU A 318 8.66 -21.07 -7.30
N ALA A 319 8.92 -21.61 -6.10
CA ALA A 319 9.31 -23.00 -5.97
C ALA A 319 8.76 -23.60 -4.67
N ALA A 320 8.41 -24.88 -4.73
CA ALA A 320 8.06 -25.67 -3.56
C ALA A 320 9.34 -26.20 -2.89
N THR A 321 9.46 -26.02 -1.58
CA THR A 321 10.57 -26.57 -0.80
C THR A 321 10.13 -26.94 0.61
N ARG A 322 10.97 -27.68 1.34
CA ARG A 322 10.72 -28.08 2.72
C ARG A 322 11.21 -27.00 3.69
N LEU A 323 10.38 -26.65 4.66
CA LEU A 323 10.72 -25.83 5.81
C LEU A 323 11.45 -26.68 6.85
N ASN A 324 12.74 -26.43 7.05
CA ASN A 324 13.58 -27.21 7.97
C ASN A 324 13.54 -26.66 9.40
N ARG A 325 13.54 -25.33 9.54
CA ARG A 325 13.48 -24.64 10.84
C ARG A 325 12.96 -23.22 10.65
N ILE A 326 12.45 -22.63 11.73
CA ILE A 326 12.18 -21.20 11.80
C ILE A 326 13.16 -20.61 12.81
N ASP A 327 13.98 -19.67 12.36
CA ASP A 327 14.86 -18.87 13.21
C ASP A 327 14.24 -17.48 13.43
N VAL A 328 14.61 -16.82 14.51
CA VAL A 328 14.19 -15.44 14.79
C VAL A 328 15.41 -14.52 14.81
N GLN A 329 15.29 -13.37 14.16
CA GLN A 329 16.31 -12.33 14.14
C GLN A 329 15.83 -11.13 14.94
N VAL A 330 16.74 -10.52 15.72
CA VAL A 330 16.46 -9.30 16.48
C VAL A 330 16.98 -8.11 15.68
N GLY A 331 16.09 -7.28 15.16
CA GLY A 331 16.44 -6.08 14.40
C GLY A 331 16.93 -4.92 15.28
N LYS A 332 17.41 -3.85 14.63
CA LYS A 332 17.95 -2.63 15.29
C LYS A 332 17.01 -1.94 16.27
N THR A 333 15.69 -2.02 16.04
CA THR A 333 14.64 -1.47 16.91
C THR A 333 14.02 -2.53 17.84
N GLY A 334 14.69 -3.67 18.00
CA GLY A 334 14.23 -4.79 18.81
C GLY A 334 13.19 -5.70 18.15
N ALA A 335 12.71 -5.37 16.94
CA ALA A 335 11.76 -6.22 16.20
C ALA A 335 12.27 -7.65 16.05
N ILE A 336 11.43 -8.61 16.42
CA ILE A 336 11.70 -10.04 16.29
C ILE A 336 11.10 -10.50 14.96
N THR A 337 11.97 -10.72 13.98
CA THR A 337 11.56 -11.10 12.62
C THR A 337 11.81 -12.59 12.41
N PRO A 338 10.80 -13.41 12.12
CA PRO A 338 10.98 -14.81 11.81
C PRO A 338 11.52 -15.02 10.38
N VAL A 339 12.44 -15.97 10.25
CA VAL A 339 13.09 -16.36 9.00
C VAL A 339 13.00 -17.88 8.85
N ALA A 340 12.46 -18.33 7.73
CA ALA A 340 12.41 -19.72 7.36
C ALA A 340 13.79 -20.19 6.88
N GLU A 341 14.32 -21.27 7.48
CA GLU A 341 15.44 -22.05 6.96
C GLU A 341 14.88 -23.19 6.10
N LEU A 342 15.28 -23.20 4.84
CA LEU A 342 14.67 -24.02 3.78
C LEU A 342 15.65 -25.07 3.28
N SER A 343 15.11 -26.17 2.75
CA SER A 343 15.90 -27.01 1.86
C SER A 343 16.29 -26.18 0.63
N PRO A 344 17.57 -26.14 0.22
CA PRO A 344 18.02 -25.31 -0.88
C PRO A 344 17.20 -25.55 -2.15
N VAL A 345 16.65 -24.47 -2.72
CA VAL A 345 15.82 -24.53 -3.93
C VAL A 345 16.26 -23.48 -4.94
N SER A 346 16.25 -23.82 -6.22
CA SER A 346 16.58 -22.86 -7.28
C SER A 346 15.38 -21.96 -7.55
N LEU A 347 15.59 -20.64 -7.41
CA LEU A 347 14.57 -19.61 -7.62
C LEU A 347 15.20 -18.42 -8.33
N ALA A 348 14.66 -18.04 -9.50
CA ALA A 348 15.19 -16.95 -10.32
C ALA A 348 16.69 -17.08 -10.66
N GLY A 349 17.18 -18.32 -10.88
CA GLY A 349 18.60 -18.59 -11.15
C GLY A 349 19.52 -18.48 -9.92
N THR A 350 18.97 -18.24 -8.73
CA THR A 350 19.71 -18.19 -7.46
C THR A 350 19.27 -19.32 -6.54
N THR A 351 20.18 -19.87 -5.74
CA THR A 351 19.81 -20.85 -4.71
C THR A 351 19.27 -20.11 -3.49
N VAL A 352 18.03 -20.39 -3.12
CA VAL A 352 17.37 -19.84 -1.94
C VAL A 352 17.35 -20.91 -0.85
N SER A 353 17.98 -20.60 0.29
CA SER A 353 17.95 -21.42 1.50
C SER A 353 17.26 -20.73 2.68
N ARG A 354 16.93 -19.44 2.52
CA ARG A 354 16.27 -18.64 3.57
C ARG A 354 15.17 -17.80 2.95
N ALA A 355 14.04 -17.65 3.65
CA ALA A 355 12.95 -16.78 3.23
C ALA A 355 12.33 -16.05 4.43
N SER A 356 11.82 -14.84 4.18
CA SER A 356 11.08 -14.08 5.19
C SER A 356 9.76 -14.76 5.51
N LEU A 357 9.41 -14.80 6.80
CA LEU A 357 8.07 -15.13 7.31
C LEU A 357 7.33 -13.87 7.81
N HIS A 358 7.93 -12.69 7.63
CA HIS A 358 7.43 -11.36 7.99
C HIS A 358 7.26 -11.13 9.49
N ASN A 359 6.28 -11.76 10.13
CA ASN A 359 5.97 -11.55 11.54
C ASN A 359 5.24 -12.75 12.15
N ALA A 360 5.02 -12.72 13.47
CA ALA A 360 4.37 -13.80 14.22
C ALA A 360 2.90 -14.04 13.79
N ASP A 361 2.20 -12.96 13.42
CA ASP A 361 0.79 -13.04 13.04
C ASP A 361 0.65 -13.70 11.65
N GLU A 362 1.58 -13.47 10.72
CA GLU A 362 1.64 -14.15 9.41
C GLU A 362 1.90 -15.65 9.51
N ILE A 363 2.79 -16.08 10.41
CA ILE A 363 3.03 -17.51 10.68
C ILE A 363 1.73 -18.19 11.11
N ARG A 364 0.99 -17.56 12.04
CA ARG A 364 -0.30 -18.08 12.51
C ARG A 364 -1.36 -18.03 11.43
N ARG A 365 -1.48 -16.93 10.69
CA ARG A 365 -2.48 -16.75 9.62
C ARG A 365 -2.33 -17.81 8.52
N LYS A 366 -1.09 -18.08 8.10
CA LYS A 366 -0.76 -19.09 7.07
C LYS A 366 -0.60 -20.51 7.62
N ASP A 367 -0.76 -20.70 8.93
CA ASP A 367 -0.54 -21.97 9.66
C ASP A 367 0.80 -22.63 9.28
N ILE A 368 1.91 -21.89 9.34
CA ILE A 368 3.23 -22.38 8.92
C ILE A 368 3.87 -23.21 10.03
N ARG A 369 4.22 -24.48 9.75
CA ARG A 369 4.80 -25.40 10.72
C ARG A 369 6.13 -25.98 10.24
N VAL A 370 7.07 -26.17 11.17
CA VAL A 370 8.37 -26.76 10.85
C VAL A 370 8.17 -28.18 10.30
N GLY A 371 8.75 -28.46 9.13
CA GLY A 371 8.58 -29.71 8.39
C GLY A 371 7.63 -29.60 7.19
N ASP A 372 6.87 -28.50 7.06
CA ASP A 372 5.97 -28.27 5.95
C ASP A 372 6.67 -28.22 4.60
N VAL A 373 5.93 -28.58 3.54
CA VAL A 373 6.26 -28.17 2.18
C VAL A 373 5.59 -26.82 1.93
N ILE A 374 6.40 -25.80 1.64
CA ILE A 374 5.95 -24.42 1.46
C ILE A 374 6.29 -23.93 0.06
N ILE A 375 5.52 -22.94 -0.40
CA ILE A 375 5.81 -22.21 -1.65
C ILE A 375 6.53 -20.92 -1.29
N VAL A 376 7.70 -20.76 -1.90
CA VAL A 376 8.55 -19.58 -1.72
C VAL A 376 8.57 -18.81 -3.02
N GLU A 377 8.34 -17.50 -2.95
CA GLU A 377 8.35 -16.61 -4.09
C GLU A 377 9.44 -15.54 -3.94
N LYS A 378 9.99 -15.11 -5.08
CA LYS A 378 10.83 -13.92 -5.19
C LYS A 378 10.25 -12.97 -6.25
N ALA A 379 9.44 -12.00 -5.81
CA ALA A 379 8.98 -10.91 -6.67
C ALA A 379 10.14 -9.95 -6.99
N GLY A 380 10.27 -9.55 -8.26
CA GLY A 380 11.23 -8.53 -8.71
C GLY A 380 12.71 -8.87 -8.45
N LYS A 381 13.05 -10.13 -8.16
CA LYS A 381 14.41 -10.60 -7.81
C LYS A 381 15.01 -9.98 -6.53
N ILE A 382 14.19 -9.49 -5.59
CA ILE A 382 14.69 -8.83 -4.35
C ILE A 382 14.80 -9.81 -3.17
N ILE A 383 13.73 -10.04 -2.40
CA ILE A 383 13.78 -10.85 -1.17
C ILE A 383 12.81 -12.05 -1.27
N PRO A 384 13.30 -13.29 -1.05
CA PRO A 384 12.43 -14.46 -1.02
C PRO A 384 11.54 -14.46 0.24
N HIS A 385 10.27 -14.82 0.07
CA HIS A 385 9.30 -14.90 1.15
C HIS A 385 8.35 -16.08 0.97
N VAL A 386 7.68 -16.49 2.05
CA VAL A 386 6.74 -17.62 2.03
C VAL A 386 5.34 -17.15 1.63
N VAL A 387 4.82 -17.70 0.53
CA VAL A 387 3.49 -17.38 -0.02
C VAL A 387 2.42 -18.17 0.71
N ARG A 388 2.54 -19.51 0.70
CA ARG A 388 1.56 -20.43 1.27
C ARG A 388 2.19 -21.75 1.69
N VAL A 389 1.46 -22.51 2.50
CA VAL A 389 1.80 -23.89 2.85
C VAL A 389 1.03 -24.86 1.95
N GLU A 390 1.71 -25.88 1.44
CA GLU A 390 1.05 -27.00 0.77
C GLU A 390 0.53 -27.98 1.82
N ALA A 391 -0.49 -27.56 2.59
CA ALA A 391 -1.00 -28.30 3.75
C ALA A 391 -1.49 -29.71 3.40
N HIS A 392 -1.92 -29.92 2.15
CA HIS A 392 -2.30 -31.22 1.61
C HIS A 392 -1.13 -32.24 1.58
N ARG A 393 0.13 -31.78 1.70
CA ARG A 393 1.34 -32.62 1.75
C ARG A 393 1.77 -32.97 3.18
N ARG A 394 1.04 -32.55 4.21
CA ARG A 394 1.33 -32.93 5.60
C ARG A 394 1.01 -34.41 5.80
N ILE A 395 2.07 -35.20 5.94
CA ILE A 395 1.95 -36.65 6.19
C ILE A 395 1.68 -36.93 7.67
N THR A 396 2.16 -36.05 8.55
CA THR A 396 2.04 -36.15 10.00
C THR A 396 1.47 -34.86 10.56
N ASP A 397 0.81 -34.92 11.71
CA ASP A 397 0.44 -33.71 12.44
C ASP A 397 1.71 -33.05 12.97
N LEU A 398 2.04 -31.88 12.43
CA LEU A 398 3.20 -31.10 12.82
C LEU A 398 2.79 -30.17 13.96
N PRO A 399 3.63 -29.96 14.99
CA PRO A 399 3.31 -29.03 16.06
C PRO A 399 3.22 -27.60 15.54
N GLU A 400 2.32 -26.80 16.12
CA GLU A 400 2.25 -25.37 15.85
C GLU A 400 3.55 -24.67 16.27
N TYR A 401 3.97 -23.66 15.51
CA TYR A 401 5.17 -22.90 15.85
C TYR A 401 4.88 -21.91 16.99
N GLU A 402 5.49 -22.15 18.14
CA GLU A 402 5.44 -21.22 19.27
C GLU A 402 6.43 -20.09 19.06
N PHE A 403 5.91 -18.87 18.90
CA PHE A 403 6.75 -17.68 18.81
C PHE A 403 7.41 -17.40 20.17
N PRO A 404 8.71 -17.06 20.22
CA PRO A 404 9.41 -16.88 21.48
C PRO A 404 8.76 -15.79 22.34
N ILE A 405 8.67 -16.05 23.65
CA ILE A 405 8.21 -15.09 24.67
C ILE A 405 9.35 -14.29 25.30
N ALA A 406 10.60 -14.74 25.11
CA ALA A 406 11.81 -14.10 25.59
C ALA A 406 12.79 -13.92 24.43
N CYS A 407 13.56 -12.83 24.46
CA CYS A 407 14.51 -12.52 23.41
C CYS A 407 15.57 -13.63 23.28
N PRO A 408 15.81 -14.19 22.08
CA PRO A 408 16.78 -15.28 21.90
C PRO A 408 18.22 -14.89 22.26
N GLU A 409 18.50 -13.58 22.31
CA GLU A 409 19.85 -13.02 22.46
C GLU A 409 20.15 -12.52 23.87
N CYS A 410 19.20 -11.81 24.51
CA CYS A 410 19.38 -11.26 25.87
C CYS A 410 18.41 -11.85 26.91
N ARG A 411 17.48 -12.72 26.51
CA ARG A 411 16.45 -13.36 27.36
C ARG A 411 15.43 -12.42 28.00
N THR A 412 15.50 -11.11 27.73
CA THR A 412 14.48 -10.15 28.16
C THR A 412 13.10 -10.55 27.63
N PRO A 413 12.03 -10.51 28.45
CA PRO A 413 10.66 -10.73 28.00
C PRO A 413 10.30 -9.85 26.81
N LEU A 414 9.71 -10.45 25.78
CA LEU A 414 9.31 -9.77 24.56
C LEU A 414 7.95 -9.09 24.76
N VAL A 415 7.78 -7.94 24.12
CA VAL A 415 6.57 -7.12 24.21
C VAL A 415 6.00 -6.94 22.81
N LYS A 416 4.68 -7.11 22.65
CA LYS A 416 3.99 -6.78 21.39
C LYS A 416 3.65 -5.29 21.40
N ASP A 417 3.90 -4.60 20.29
CA ASP A 417 3.56 -3.18 20.17
C ASP A 417 2.04 -2.96 20.35
N ASP A 418 1.63 -1.99 21.17
CA ASP A 418 0.20 -1.70 21.47
C ASP A 418 -0.65 -1.42 20.21
N THR A 419 -0.02 -0.93 19.14
CA THR A 419 -0.66 -0.58 17.87
C THR A 419 -0.11 -1.37 16.67
N GLY A 420 0.78 -2.34 16.90
CA GLY A 420 1.56 -2.99 15.84
C GLY A 420 1.46 -4.52 15.80
N VAL A 421 1.82 -5.08 14.64
CA VAL A 421 1.95 -6.54 14.42
C VAL A 421 3.29 -7.12 14.91
N TYR A 422 4.24 -6.27 15.26
CA TYR A 422 5.60 -6.70 15.61
C TYR A 422 5.75 -6.99 17.11
N VAL A 423 6.38 -8.12 17.40
CA VAL A 423 6.91 -8.47 18.72
C VAL A 423 8.33 -7.92 18.83
N ARG A 424 8.69 -7.34 19.97
CA ARG A 424 9.97 -6.65 20.16
C ARG A 424 10.67 -7.02 21.46
N CYS A 425 12.00 -6.97 21.43
CA CYS A 425 12.82 -6.90 22.62
C CYS A 425 12.85 -5.45 23.13
N PRO A 426 12.38 -5.17 24.36
CA PRO A 426 12.40 -3.81 24.92
C PRO A 426 13.78 -3.40 25.42
N ASP A 427 14.68 -4.37 25.67
CA ASP A 427 16.01 -4.09 26.19
C ASP A 427 16.94 -3.53 25.10
N ARG A 428 17.23 -2.23 25.20
CA ARG A 428 18.13 -1.52 24.29
C ARG A 428 19.59 -1.97 24.42
N GLN A 429 19.99 -2.54 25.55
CA GLN A 429 21.32 -3.10 25.75
C GLN A 429 21.46 -4.51 25.14
N CYS A 430 20.38 -5.05 24.56
CA CYS A 430 20.42 -6.31 23.82
C CYS A 430 21.58 -6.31 22.81
N PRO A 431 22.54 -7.26 22.90
CA PRO A 431 23.70 -7.31 22.02
C PRO A 431 23.33 -7.37 20.54
N ALA A 432 22.23 -8.05 20.19
CA ALA A 432 21.76 -8.13 18.81
C ALA A 432 21.23 -6.78 18.29
N GLN A 433 20.47 -6.06 19.12
CA GLN A 433 20.04 -4.71 18.74
C GLN A 433 21.25 -3.78 18.58
N LEU A 434 22.23 -3.89 19.46
CA LEU A 434 23.46 -3.10 19.36
C LEU A 434 24.20 -3.38 18.06
N ARG A 435 24.43 -4.66 17.70
CA ARG A 435 25.05 -5.04 16.42
C ARG A 435 24.32 -4.42 15.23
N GLU A 436 22.99 -4.54 15.20
CA GLU A 436 22.19 -3.99 14.09
C GLU A 436 22.16 -2.46 14.06
N ARG A 437 22.17 -1.78 15.22
CA ARG A 437 22.30 -0.32 15.30
C ARG A 437 23.66 0.16 14.79
N ILE A 438 24.75 -0.49 15.17
CA ILE A 438 26.09 -0.15 14.70
C ILE A 438 26.23 -0.35 13.18
N ARG A 439 25.69 -1.46 12.65
CA ARG A 439 25.62 -1.70 11.20
C ARG A 439 24.82 -0.61 10.48
N HIS A 440 23.63 -0.29 10.99
CA HIS A 440 22.80 0.76 10.42
C HIS A 440 23.50 2.12 10.47
N PHE A 441 24.14 2.45 11.60
CA PHE A 441 24.89 3.69 11.80
C PHE A 441 26.00 3.87 10.75
N GLY A 442 26.79 2.82 10.47
CA GLY A 442 27.83 2.85 9.44
C GLY A 442 27.36 2.73 7.99
N SER A 443 26.06 2.47 7.76
CA SER A 443 25.53 2.24 6.40
C SER A 443 25.67 3.47 5.49
N ARG A 444 25.58 3.24 4.17
CA ARG A 444 25.77 4.27 3.14
C ARG A 444 24.86 5.49 3.27
N ASN A 445 23.61 5.27 3.69
CA ASN A 445 22.60 6.33 3.86
C ASN A 445 22.66 6.99 5.25
N CYS A 446 23.54 6.51 6.14
CA CYS A 446 23.79 7.04 7.47
C CYS A 446 25.19 7.68 7.50
N MET A 447 26.07 7.27 8.41
CA MET A 447 27.40 7.86 8.55
C MET A 447 28.41 7.40 7.48
N ASN A 448 28.05 6.42 6.64
CA ASN A 448 28.87 5.92 5.53
C ASN A 448 30.31 5.57 5.92
N ILE A 449 30.44 4.68 6.90
CA ILE A 449 31.73 4.21 7.39
C ILE A 449 32.13 2.98 6.59
N GLU A 450 32.94 3.19 5.56
CA GLU A 450 33.49 2.11 4.75
C GLU A 450 34.40 1.19 5.59
N GLY A 451 34.28 -0.12 5.38
CA GLY A 451 35.01 -1.14 6.15
C GLY A 451 34.31 -1.62 7.42
N LEU A 452 33.22 -0.98 7.86
CA LEU A 452 32.41 -1.43 9.00
C LEU A 452 31.41 -2.54 8.62
N GLY A 453 31.94 -3.71 8.22
CA GLY A 453 31.13 -4.85 7.80
C GLY A 453 30.65 -5.76 8.94
N ASP A 454 29.72 -6.66 8.63
CA ASP A 454 29.06 -7.60 9.55
C ASP A 454 30.00 -8.33 10.52
N SER A 455 31.06 -8.94 9.98
CA SER A 455 32.04 -9.69 10.77
C SER A 455 32.78 -8.80 11.78
N LEU A 456 33.10 -7.57 11.38
CA LEU A 456 33.81 -6.62 12.23
C LEU A 456 32.90 -6.09 13.33
N VAL A 457 31.65 -5.71 13.00
CA VAL A 457 30.68 -5.27 14.02
C VAL A 457 30.44 -6.36 15.07
N ASN A 458 30.33 -7.62 14.64
CA ASN A 458 30.18 -8.74 15.57
C ASN A 458 31.38 -8.87 16.53
N GLN A 459 32.60 -8.66 16.03
CA GLN A 459 33.82 -8.67 16.86
C GLN A 459 33.87 -7.48 17.82
N LEU A 460 33.63 -6.25 17.33
CA LEU A 460 33.65 -5.03 18.14
C LEU A 460 32.65 -5.08 19.31
N VAL A 461 31.43 -5.55 19.05
CA VAL A 461 30.41 -5.71 20.09
C VAL A 461 30.73 -6.91 20.99
N GLY A 462 31.18 -8.03 20.41
CA GLY A 462 31.50 -9.26 21.15
C GLY A 462 32.66 -9.08 22.15
N GLU A 463 33.70 -8.35 21.76
CA GLU A 463 34.84 -8.00 22.61
C GLU A 463 34.58 -6.78 23.51
N ARG A 464 33.36 -6.22 23.46
CA ARG A 464 32.93 -5.03 24.23
C ARG A 464 33.77 -3.78 23.97
N LEU A 465 34.41 -3.69 22.81
CA LEU A 465 35.11 -2.50 22.34
C LEU A 465 34.13 -1.39 21.96
N VAL A 466 32.90 -1.76 21.59
CA VAL A 466 31.82 -0.84 21.21
C VAL A 466 30.54 -1.22 21.94
N GLN A 467 30.02 -0.32 22.77
CA GLN A 467 28.78 -0.49 23.53
C GLN A 467 27.68 0.48 23.06
N ASP A 468 28.07 1.55 22.38
CA ASP A 468 27.19 2.47 21.67
C ASP A 468 27.83 2.97 20.36
N CYS A 469 27.08 3.76 19.58
CA CYS A 469 27.58 4.28 18.30
C CYS A 469 28.72 5.29 18.47
N ALA A 470 28.82 5.98 19.60
CA ALA A 470 29.84 6.99 19.83
C ALA A 470 31.20 6.35 20.16
N ASP A 471 31.21 5.16 20.73
CA ASP A 471 32.43 4.38 20.98
C ASP A 471 33.22 4.09 19.71
N LEU A 472 32.58 4.07 18.52
CA LEU A 472 33.28 3.96 17.24
C LEU A 472 34.34 5.04 17.07
N TYR A 473 34.06 6.27 17.52
CA TYR A 473 34.97 7.42 17.43
C TYR A 473 36.07 7.41 18.50
N ARG A 474 36.03 6.45 19.43
CA ARG A 474 37.01 6.26 20.52
C ARG A 474 37.93 5.06 20.27
N LEU A 475 37.75 4.36 19.15
CA LEU A 475 38.56 3.18 18.81
C LEU A 475 40.01 3.56 18.52
N GLU A 476 40.94 2.77 19.06
CA GLU A 476 42.37 2.94 18.87
C GLU A 476 42.93 1.90 17.90
N LEU A 477 44.04 2.24 17.25
CA LEU A 477 44.69 1.39 16.24
C LEU A 477 45.11 0.03 16.83
N GLU A 478 45.60 0.04 18.06
CA GLU A 478 46.06 -1.12 18.82
C GLU A 478 44.93 -2.09 19.13
N GLN A 479 43.71 -1.58 19.37
CA GLN A 479 42.53 -2.41 19.61
C GLN A 479 42.12 -3.11 18.31
N LEU A 480 42.04 -2.36 17.21
CA LEU A 480 41.64 -2.89 15.92
C LEU A 480 42.62 -3.92 15.36
N THR A 481 43.92 -3.75 15.59
CA THR A 481 44.96 -4.66 15.08
C THR A 481 44.91 -6.04 15.75
N LYS A 482 44.27 -6.16 16.92
CA LYS A 482 44.08 -7.44 17.63
C LYS A 482 42.92 -8.25 17.05
N LEU A 483 42.04 -7.64 16.25
CA LEU A 483 40.86 -8.27 15.69
C LEU A 483 41.20 -9.18 14.49
N ARG A 484 40.42 -10.24 14.32
CA ARG A 484 40.61 -11.20 13.24
C ARG A 484 40.28 -10.55 11.88
N GLY A 485 41.25 -10.61 10.97
CA GLY A 485 41.13 -10.05 9.61
C GLY A 485 41.54 -8.59 9.50
N MET A 486 41.90 -7.94 10.61
CA MET A 486 42.34 -6.54 10.66
C MET A 486 43.87 -6.47 10.60
N LYS A 487 44.43 -6.45 9.38
CA LYS A 487 45.88 -6.39 9.13
C LYS A 487 46.28 -5.19 8.26
N ASP A 488 47.55 -4.84 8.31
CA ASP A 488 48.19 -3.84 7.46
C ASP A 488 47.50 -2.46 7.50
N LYS A 489 47.00 -1.99 6.36
CA LYS A 489 46.34 -0.67 6.21
C LYS A 489 44.87 -0.69 6.63
N SER A 490 44.24 -1.86 6.77
CA SER A 490 42.79 -1.95 7.02
C SER A 490 42.34 -1.27 8.32
N PRO A 491 43.02 -1.45 9.48
CA PRO A 491 42.70 -0.71 10.70
C PRO A 491 42.78 0.81 10.53
N ARG A 492 43.82 1.31 9.82
CA ARG A 492 44.01 2.74 9.59
C ARG A 492 42.95 3.31 8.65
N ASN A 493 42.59 2.58 7.60
CA ASN A 493 41.53 2.98 6.67
C ASN A 493 40.18 3.09 7.38
N LEU A 494 39.87 2.14 8.29
CA LEU A 494 38.64 2.21 9.08
C LEU A 494 38.63 3.44 10.00
N LEU A 495 39.72 3.69 10.74
CA LEU A 495 39.81 4.89 11.59
C LEU A 495 39.67 6.17 10.77
N GLN A 496 40.27 6.23 9.57
CA GLN A 496 40.11 7.35 8.66
C GLN A 496 38.65 7.50 8.18
N ALA A 497 37.95 6.41 7.87
CA ALA A 497 36.55 6.43 7.46
C ALA A 497 35.65 6.90 8.61
N ILE A 498 35.91 6.44 9.83
CA ILE A 498 35.22 6.88 11.05
C ILE A 498 35.44 8.38 11.25
N GLU A 499 36.69 8.87 11.19
CA GLU A 499 37.00 10.29 11.36
C GLU A 499 36.31 11.15 10.27
N SER A 500 36.38 10.71 9.01
CA SER A 500 35.75 11.43 7.89
C SER A 500 34.22 11.51 8.05
N SER A 501 33.62 10.49 8.66
CA SER A 501 32.16 10.44 8.89
C SER A 501 31.66 11.55 9.82
N LYS A 502 32.52 12.15 10.65
CA LYS A 502 32.13 13.29 11.51
C LYS A 502 31.57 14.45 10.72
N SER A 503 31.97 14.62 9.46
CA SER A 503 31.49 15.69 8.57
C SER A 503 30.13 15.42 7.88
N ALA A 504 29.48 14.28 8.17
CA ALA A 504 28.27 13.80 7.47
C ALA A 504 27.04 14.73 7.58
N GLY A 505 26.95 15.53 8.64
CA GLY A 505 25.86 16.50 8.87
C GLY A 505 24.58 15.90 9.47
N MET A 506 23.68 16.78 9.93
CA MET A 506 22.51 16.43 10.74
C MET A 506 21.55 15.43 10.09
N VAL A 507 21.34 15.48 8.76
CA VAL A 507 20.47 14.54 8.03
C VAL A 507 20.91 13.09 8.27
N ARG A 508 22.22 12.82 8.10
CA ARG A 508 22.79 11.49 8.23
C ARG A 508 22.82 11.05 9.69
N VAL A 509 23.10 11.97 10.62
CA VAL A 509 23.05 11.71 12.07
C VAL A 509 21.65 11.28 12.49
N LEU A 510 20.60 12.04 12.12
CA LEU A 510 19.22 11.71 12.46
C LEU A 510 18.79 10.35 11.90
N ASN A 511 19.18 10.03 10.67
CA ASN A 511 18.93 8.71 10.09
C ASN A 511 19.71 7.60 10.82
N ALA A 512 20.93 7.89 11.27
CA ALA A 512 21.80 6.93 11.95
C ALA A 512 21.35 6.61 13.38
N LEU A 513 20.74 7.56 14.09
CA LEU A 513 20.21 7.40 15.45
C LEU A 513 19.09 6.37 15.55
N SER A 514 18.51 5.92 14.43
CA SER A 514 17.47 4.89 14.38
C SER A 514 16.22 5.22 15.19
N ILE A 515 15.83 6.50 15.19
CA ILE A 515 14.59 6.98 15.84
C ILE A 515 13.39 6.32 15.16
N ARG A 516 12.40 5.88 15.94
CA ARG A 516 11.20 5.21 15.42
C ARG A 516 10.48 6.12 14.40
N HIS A 517 10.07 5.55 13.27
CA HIS A 517 9.43 6.26 12.14
C HIS A 517 10.28 7.31 11.42
N VAL A 518 11.55 7.51 11.82
CA VAL A 518 12.46 8.46 11.16
C VAL A 518 13.37 7.70 10.19
N GLY A 519 12.99 7.72 8.92
CA GLY A 519 13.86 7.31 7.82
C GLY A 519 14.55 8.50 7.16
N THR A 520 15.28 8.25 6.06
CA THR A 520 16.03 9.29 5.32
C THR A 520 15.19 10.52 4.99
N ARG A 521 13.95 10.35 4.50
CA ARG A 521 13.06 11.47 4.14
C ARG A 521 12.75 12.36 5.34
N VAL A 522 12.30 11.76 6.44
CA VAL A 522 11.94 12.48 7.67
C VAL A 522 13.17 13.14 8.29
N ALA A 523 14.32 12.46 8.27
CA ALA A 523 15.59 13.03 8.73
C ALA A 523 15.99 14.27 7.93
N THR A 524 15.79 14.27 6.60
CA THR A 524 16.00 15.44 5.74
C THR A 524 15.06 16.59 6.13
N VAL A 525 13.76 16.31 6.26
CA VAL A 525 12.76 17.33 6.65
C VAL A 525 13.10 17.99 7.98
N LEU A 526 13.49 17.19 8.97
CA LEU A 526 13.90 17.69 10.30
C LEU A 526 15.15 18.57 10.19
N ALA A 527 16.19 18.11 9.48
CA ALA A 527 17.44 18.87 9.34
C ALA A 527 17.32 20.13 8.47
N GLU A 528 16.28 20.23 7.62
CA GLU A 528 15.92 21.45 6.88
C GLU A 528 15.15 22.45 7.74
N SER A 529 14.43 21.96 8.76
CA SER A 529 13.58 22.76 9.64
C SER A 529 14.34 23.37 10.82
N PHE A 530 15.42 22.71 11.27
CA PHE A 530 16.22 23.10 12.44
C PHE A 530 17.67 23.40 12.05
N SER A 531 18.27 24.40 12.71
CA SER A 531 19.64 24.87 12.41
C SER A 531 20.72 24.04 13.08
N SER A 532 20.35 23.31 14.12
CA SER A 532 21.23 22.41 14.83
C SER A 532 20.42 21.36 15.58
N MET A 533 21.09 20.30 16.03
CA MET A 533 20.49 19.34 16.95
C MET A 533 20.01 20.01 18.24
N ASP A 534 20.71 21.04 18.74
CA ASP A 534 20.34 21.74 19.97
C ASP A 534 18.97 22.43 19.83
N GLU A 535 18.66 22.99 18.66
CA GLU A 535 17.36 23.58 18.37
C GLU A 535 16.27 22.50 18.31
N LEU A 536 16.59 21.35 17.72
CA LEU A 536 15.68 20.21 17.65
C LEU A 536 15.40 19.60 19.04
N GLU A 537 16.40 19.50 19.93
CA GLU A 537 16.25 18.99 21.30
C GLU A 537 15.27 19.83 22.15
N GLN A 538 15.10 21.12 21.80
CA GLN A 538 14.18 22.05 22.48
C GLN A 538 12.77 22.07 21.88
N ALA A 539 12.55 21.43 20.72
CA ALA A 539 11.28 21.46 20.03
C ALA A 539 10.20 20.66 20.79
N SER A 540 9.00 21.24 20.91
CA SER A 540 7.85 20.53 21.48
C SER A 540 7.23 19.57 20.45
N VAL A 541 6.39 18.64 20.92
CA VAL A 541 5.60 17.76 20.01
C VAL A 541 4.76 18.60 19.04
N ASP A 542 4.17 19.70 19.52
CA ASP A 542 3.37 20.61 18.70
C ASP A 542 4.23 21.28 17.63
N ASP A 543 5.44 21.74 17.96
CA ASP A 543 6.36 22.34 16.99
C ASP A 543 6.81 21.35 15.92
N LEU A 544 7.11 20.10 16.32
CA LEU A 544 7.46 19.03 15.40
C LEU A 544 6.30 18.67 14.47
N SER A 545 5.07 18.62 15.00
CA SER A 545 3.87 18.28 14.22
C SER A 545 3.44 19.37 13.21
N LYS A 546 3.93 20.60 13.37
CA LYS A 546 3.70 21.70 12.42
C LYS A 546 4.60 21.60 11.18
N ILE A 547 5.63 20.75 11.21
CA ILE A 547 6.56 20.58 10.10
C ILE A 547 5.86 19.77 9.01
N ASN A 548 5.94 20.24 7.77
CA ASN A 548 5.34 19.57 6.63
C ASN A 548 5.89 18.13 6.53
N GLU A 549 5.00 17.15 6.32
CA GLU A 549 5.30 15.70 6.31
C GLU A 549 5.60 15.04 7.67
N ILE A 550 5.53 15.78 8.77
CA ILE A 550 5.68 15.23 10.13
C ILE A 550 4.33 15.19 10.83
N GLY A 551 3.69 14.02 10.83
CA GLY A 551 2.45 13.77 11.56
C GLY A 551 2.66 13.57 13.07
N PRO A 552 1.58 13.52 13.87
CA PRO A 552 1.65 13.43 15.33
C PRO A 552 2.43 12.21 15.84
N ILE A 553 2.30 11.04 15.19
CA ILE A 553 3.01 9.81 15.56
C ILE A 553 4.54 9.97 15.42
N ILE A 554 4.99 10.63 14.34
CA ILE A 554 6.41 10.88 14.09
C ILE A 554 6.93 11.93 15.08
N ALA A 555 6.17 13.01 15.27
CA ALA A 555 6.49 14.07 16.23
C ALA A 555 6.68 13.52 17.64
N GLU A 556 5.74 12.70 18.11
CA GLU A 556 5.82 12.06 19.43
C GLU A 556 7.01 11.09 19.54
N SER A 557 7.30 10.33 18.47
CA SER A 557 8.44 9.41 18.44
C SER A 557 9.79 10.14 18.50
N VAL A 558 9.92 11.26 17.77
CA VAL A 558 11.11 12.12 17.80
C VAL A 558 11.25 12.75 19.17
N TYR A 559 10.21 13.40 19.67
CA TYR A 559 10.21 14.05 20.98
C TYR A 559 10.56 13.06 22.10
N SER A 560 9.90 11.90 22.13
CA SER A 560 10.14 10.85 23.13
C SER A 560 11.59 10.35 23.10
N PHE A 561 12.19 10.23 21.92
CA PHE A 561 13.60 9.89 21.81
C PHE A 561 14.49 11.00 22.39
N LEU A 562 14.30 12.26 21.96
CA LEU A 562 15.09 13.41 22.37
C LEU A 562 15.02 13.65 23.89
N GLN A 563 13.86 13.43 24.52
CA GLN A 563 13.71 13.62 25.97
C GLN A 563 14.18 12.41 26.80
N SER A 564 14.27 11.23 26.18
CA SER A 564 14.74 10.02 26.87
C SER A 564 16.19 10.16 27.34
N GLU A 565 16.52 9.55 28.48
CA GLU A 565 17.90 9.51 29.00
C GLU A 565 18.88 8.96 27.95
N HIS A 566 18.46 7.92 27.22
CA HIS A 566 19.24 7.31 26.16
C HIS A 566 19.50 8.26 24.98
N GLY A 567 18.47 8.95 24.48
CA GLY A 567 18.61 9.87 23.35
C GLY A 567 19.52 11.04 23.69
N ARG A 568 19.31 11.65 24.87
CA ARG A 568 20.19 12.73 25.38
C ARG A 568 21.64 12.28 25.50
N LYS A 569 21.87 11.09 26.08
CA LYS A 569 23.22 10.53 26.18
C LYS A 569 23.85 10.31 24.81
N ALA A 570 23.14 9.66 23.88
CA ALA A 570 23.65 9.36 22.54
C ALA A 570 24.02 10.63 21.76
N ILE A 571 23.19 11.67 21.84
CA ILE A 571 23.45 12.97 21.21
C ILE A 571 24.67 13.63 21.86
N ALA A 572 24.74 13.67 23.19
CA ALA A 572 25.87 14.25 23.90
C ALA A 572 27.20 13.53 23.59
N ASP A 573 27.19 12.20 23.56
CA ASP A 573 28.38 11.40 23.27
C ASP A 573 28.90 11.62 21.84
N LEU A 574 28.00 11.65 20.85
CA LEU A 574 28.36 11.97 19.46
C LEU A 574 28.84 13.41 19.30
N ARG A 575 28.23 14.36 20.02
CA ARG A 575 28.68 15.77 20.07
C ARG A 575 30.10 15.86 20.63
N ASN A 576 30.38 15.17 21.74
CA ASN A 576 31.70 15.11 22.35
C ASN A 576 32.75 14.41 21.46
N ALA A 577 32.32 13.49 20.59
CA ALA A 577 33.17 12.87 19.58
C ALA A 577 33.48 13.79 18.39
N GLY A 578 32.88 14.99 18.32
CA GLY A 578 33.10 15.97 17.25
C GLY A 578 32.29 15.72 15.98
N VAL A 579 31.18 14.98 16.07
CA VAL A 579 30.27 14.76 14.93
C VAL A 579 29.53 16.06 14.62
N ASN A 580 29.52 16.45 13.34
CA ASN A 580 28.79 17.61 12.86
C ASN A 580 27.28 17.37 12.95
N MET A 581 26.63 18.13 13.83
CA MET A 581 25.19 18.11 14.08
C MET A 581 24.50 19.41 13.65
N GLU A 582 25.15 20.19 12.80
CA GLU A 582 24.55 21.37 12.20
C GLU A 582 23.53 20.96 11.14
N GLY A 583 22.34 21.54 11.26
CA GLY A 583 21.32 21.49 10.24
C GLY A 583 21.53 22.61 9.23
N ARG A 584 20.90 22.48 8.06
CA ARG A 584 20.77 23.60 7.14
C ARG A 584 19.36 24.10 7.29
N LYS A 585 19.11 24.81 8.40
CA LYS A 585 17.89 25.62 8.51
C LYS A 585 17.91 26.54 7.31
N GLN A 586 17.05 26.24 6.34
CA GLN A 586 16.83 27.21 5.28
C GLN A 586 16.45 28.49 6.01
N ALA A 587 17.19 29.57 5.74
CA ALA A 587 16.85 30.86 6.28
C ALA A 587 15.44 31.15 5.79
N GLY A 588 14.43 30.81 6.60
CA GLY A 588 13.11 31.39 6.47
C GLY A 588 13.41 32.87 6.54
N VAL A 589 13.20 33.56 5.42
CA VAL A 589 13.60 34.95 5.26
C VAL A 589 12.95 35.73 6.39
N ARG A 590 13.75 35.99 7.43
CA ARG A 590 13.35 36.77 8.60
C ARG A 590 13.29 38.20 8.11
N GLY A 591 12.08 38.66 7.83
CA GLY A 591 11.80 40.04 7.41
C GLY A 591 11.48 40.21 5.93
N GLY A 592 10.83 39.24 5.29
CA GLY A 592 10.16 39.49 4.01
C GLY A 592 8.73 39.99 4.22
N ALA A 593 8.16 40.65 3.21
CA ALA A 593 6.81 41.21 3.24
C ALA A 593 5.70 40.24 3.68
N LEU A 594 5.95 38.93 3.59
CA LEU A 594 4.98 37.87 3.80
C LEU A 594 5.27 37.08 5.10
N ALA A 595 6.14 37.60 5.96
CA ALA A 595 6.57 36.93 7.19
C ALA A 595 5.40 36.51 8.08
N GLY A 596 5.35 35.21 8.43
CA GLY A 596 4.35 34.65 9.35
C GLY A 596 2.97 34.41 8.74
N LYS A 597 2.80 34.64 7.42
CA LYS A 597 1.53 34.47 6.71
C LYS A 597 1.49 33.14 5.96
N THR A 598 0.37 32.43 6.06
CA THR A 598 0.15 31.16 5.36
C THR A 598 -0.57 31.40 4.04
N PHE A 599 0.03 30.94 2.94
CA PHE A 599 -0.53 31.06 1.60
C PHE A 599 -0.94 29.69 1.06
N VAL A 600 -2.05 29.64 0.35
CA VAL A 600 -2.40 28.53 -0.53
C VAL A 600 -2.48 29.10 -1.94
N VAL A 601 -1.78 28.50 -2.89
CA VAL A 601 -1.89 28.88 -4.31
C VAL A 601 -2.92 27.97 -4.96
N THR A 602 -3.88 28.53 -5.70
CA THR A 602 -4.88 27.79 -6.47
C THR A 602 -5.09 28.44 -7.83
N GLY A 603 -5.37 27.63 -8.86
CA GLY A 603 -5.40 28.11 -10.24
C GLY A 603 -4.00 28.31 -10.83
N THR A 604 -3.96 28.63 -12.12
CA THR A 604 -2.75 28.91 -12.88
C THR A 604 -2.50 30.41 -12.90
N ILE A 605 -1.32 30.84 -12.45
CA ILE A 605 -0.97 32.27 -12.46
C ILE A 605 -0.06 32.53 -13.67
N PRO A 606 -0.46 33.41 -14.61
CA PRO A 606 0.34 33.68 -15.80
C PRO A 606 1.77 34.11 -15.47
N GLY A 607 2.74 33.42 -16.06
CA GLY A 607 4.17 33.74 -15.96
C GLY A 607 4.94 33.13 -14.80
N TYR A 608 4.31 32.28 -13.96
CA TYR A 608 5.01 31.56 -12.89
C TYR A 608 4.54 30.11 -12.80
N LYS A 609 5.47 29.18 -12.57
CA LYS A 609 5.14 27.82 -12.12
C LYS A 609 4.77 27.85 -10.63
N ARG A 610 3.94 26.91 -10.20
CA ARG A 610 3.52 26.80 -8.79
C ARG A 610 4.71 26.65 -7.83
N GLU A 611 5.73 25.91 -8.25
CA GLU A 611 6.98 25.73 -7.50
C GLU A 611 7.76 27.03 -7.39
N GLU A 612 7.77 27.85 -8.45
CA GLU A 612 8.39 29.18 -8.45
C GLU A 612 7.61 30.14 -7.54
N LEU A 613 6.28 30.05 -7.50
CA LEU A 613 5.45 30.82 -6.55
C LEU A 613 5.63 30.36 -5.12
N HIS A 614 5.72 29.05 -4.87
CA HIS A 614 6.01 28.53 -3.54
C HIS A 614 7.41 28.96 -3.09
N ALA A 615 8.39 28.93 -4.00
CA ALA A 615 9.73 29.44 -3.74
C ALA A 615 9.72 30.95 -3.49
N LEU A 616 8.95 31.74 -4.26
CA LEU A 616 8.82 33.19 -4.09
C LEU A 616 8.15 33.55 -2.76
N ILE A 617 7.03 32.89 -2.43
CA ILE A 617 6.34 33.07 -1.15
C ILE A 617 7.27 32.70 0.02
N ALA A 618 7.97 31.57 -0.09
CA ALA A 618 8.94 31.13 0.92
C ALA A 618 10.14 32.09 1.02
N GLN A 619 10.63 32.61 -0.11
CA GLN A 619 11.71 33.59 -0.20
C GLN A 619 11.32 34.94 0.41
N HIS A 620 10.03 35.29 0.46
CA HIS A 620 9.56 36.49 1.14
C HIS A 620 8.96 36.21 2.54
N GLY A 621 9.25 35.04 3.13
CA GLY A 621 8.93 34.70 4.52
C GLY A 621 7.54 34.12 4.76
N GLY A 622 6.75 33.91 3.71
CA GLY A 622 5.42 33.27 3.77
C GLY A 622 5.49 31.75 3.77
N ARG A 623 4.44 31.09 4.25
CA ARG A 623 4.34 29.62 4.33
C ARG A 623 3.39 29.09 3.25
N PRO A 624 3.91 28.54 2.13
CA PRO A 624 3.06 27.92 1.12
C PRO A 624 2.54 26.57 1.62
N THR A 625 1.23 26.35 1.54
CA THR A 625 0.56 25.11 1.96
C THR A 625 -0.31 24.57 0.83
N SER A 626 -0.49 23.25 0.80
CA SER A 626 -1.22 22.57 -0.27
C SER A 626 -2.74 22.57 -0.05
N SER A 627 -3.23 22.88 1.16
CA SER A 627 -4.65 22.80 1.50
C SER A 627 -5.12 24.03 2.27
N VAL A 628 -6.36 24.47 1.96
CA VAL A 628 -7.02 25.55 2.70
C VAL A 628 -7.56 25.00 4.02
N SER A 629 -7.20 25.67 5.11
CA SER A 629 -7.65 25.40 6.47
C SER A 629 -8.04 26.70 7.17
N SER A 630 -8.58 26.61 8.39
CA SER A 630 -8.84 27.80 9.23
C SER A 630 -7.58 28.56 9.65
N LYS A 631 -6.38 27.97 9.45
CA LYS A 631 -5.08 28.59 9.72
C LYS A 631 -4.45 29.25 8.49
N THR A 632 -5.12 29.22 7.34
CA THR A 632 -4.64 29.86 6.10
C THR A 632 -4.97 31.35 6.12
N ASP A 633 -3.97 32.23 5.96
CA ASP A 633 -4.20 33.68 5.92
C ASP A 633 -4.68 34.13 4.54
N PHE A 634 -4.03 33.63 3.48
CA PHE A 634 -4.25 34.07 2.10
C PHE A 634 -4.41 32.89 1.13
N LEU A 635 -5.36 33.02 0.21
CA LEU A 635 -5.49 32.17 -0.96
C LEU A 635 -5.08 33.00 -2.18
N LEU A 636 -3.96 32.68 -2.79
CA LEU A 636 -3.53 33.26 -4.06
C LEU A 636 -4.25 32.53 -5.20
N VAL A 637 -5.03 33.27 -5.97
CA VAL A 637 -5.93 32.79 -7.01
C VAL A 637 -5.38 33.19 -8.37
N GLY A 638 -5.19 32.20 -9.23
CA GLY A 638 -5.02 32.37 -10.67
C GLY A 638 -6.24 31.88 -11.44
N ASP A 639 -6.08 31.76 -12.76
CA ASP A 639 -7.11 31.23 -13.64
C ASP A 639 -7.50 29.80 -13.22
N ASP A 640 -8.80 29.46 -13.25
CA ASP A 640 -9.36 28.20 -12.74
C ASP A 640 -9.15 27.90 -11.25
N ALA A 641 -9.40 28.89 -10.40
CA ALA A 641 -9.48 28.70 -8.95
C ALA A 641 -10.72 27.86 -8.55
N GLY A 642 -10.58 26.54 -8.61
CA GLY A 642 -11.64 25.58 -8.28
C GLY A 642 -11.98 25.47 -6.78
N SER A 643 -12.21 24.24 -6.30
CA SER A 643 -12.78 23.93 -4.97
C SER A 643 -12.10 24.55 -3.74
N LYS A 644 -10.84 24.98 -3.87
CA LYS A 644 -10.11 25.70 -2.80
C LYS A 644 -10.60 27.14 -2.62
N LEU A 645 -11.12 27.79 -3.66
CA LEU A 645 -11.76 29.11 -3.56
C LEU A 645 -13.05 29.03 -2.75
N ASP A 646 -13.87 28.00 -3.01
CA ASP A 646 -15.10 27.76 -2.27
C ASP A 646 -14.83 27.39 -0.80
N LYS A 647 -13.78 26.59 -0.56
CA LYS A 647 -13.33 26.24 0.79
C LYS A 647 -12.76 27.46 1.54
N ALA A 648 -12.03 28.34 0.86
CA ALA A 648 -11.53 29.60 1.43
C ALA A 648 -12.65 30.57 1.80
N LYS A 649 -13.65 30.72 0.93
CA LYS A 649 -14.86 31.54 1.22
C LYS A 649 -15.62 31.02 2.43
N LYS A 650 -15.78 29.70 2.57
CA LYS A 650 -16.45 29.07 3.73
C LYS A 650 -15.67 29.24 5.05
N LEU A 651 -14.35 29.33 4.97
CA LEU A 651 -13.46 29.43 6.13
C LEU A 651 -13.01 30.87 6.45
N GLY A 652 -13.48 31.87 5.69
CA GLY A 652 -13.16 33.29 5.90
C GLY A 652 -11.72 33.67 5.53
N VAL A 653 -11.06 32.90 4.65
CA VAL A 653 -9.68 33.13 4.21
C VAL A 653 -9.63 34.24 3.16
N THR A 654 -8.66 35.16 3.28
CA THR A 654 -8.53 36.31 2.36
C THR A 654 -8.08 35.84 0.97
N VAL A 655 -8.76 36.29 -0.08
CA VAL A 655 -8.44 35.89 -1.46
C VAL A 655 -7.62 37.00 -2.14
N LEU A 656 -6.49 36.63 -2.74
CA LEU A 656 -5.56 37.53 -3.42
C LEU A 656 -5.39 37.15 -4.88
N GLN A 657 -5.23 38.14 -5.75
CA GLN A 657 -4.75 37.96 -7.12
C GLN A 657 -3.23 38.14 -7.19
N LYS A 658 -2.64 37.86 -8.34
CA LYS A 658 -1.19 38.02 -8.57
C LYS A 658 -0.71 39.45 -8.24
N GLU A 659 -1.44 40.45 -8.69
CA GLU A 659 -1.11 41.87 -8.52
C GLU A 659 -1.13 42.29 -7.03
N ASP A 660 -1.86 41.57 -6.20
CA ASP A 660 -1.89 41.79 -4.75
C ASP A 660 -0.66 41.19 -4.07
N LEU A 661 -0.23 39.99 -4.48
CA LEU A 661 1.03 39.40 -4.01
C LEU A 661 2.23 40.28 -4.39
N ASP A 662 2.27 40.76 -5.63
CA ASP A 662 3.33 41.63 -6.13
C ASP A 662 3.36 42.97 -5.36
N ARG A 663 2.19 43.55 -5.04
CA ARG A 663 2.09 44.75 -4.19
C ARG A 663 2.55 44.51 -2.75
N MET A 664 2.13 43.40 -2.15
CA MET A 664 2.58 43.03 -0.80
C MET A 664 4.10 42.90 -0.76
N ILE A 665 4.71 42.26 -1.77
CA ILE A 665 6.16 42.13 -1.89
C ILE A 665 6.85 43.50 -2.10
N ALA A 666 6.24 44.42 -2.87
CA ALA A 666 6.80 45.73 -3.20
C ALA A 666 6.72 46.75 -2.04
N GLU A 667 5.67 46.75 -1.21
CA GLU A 667 5.44 47.72 -0.13
C GLU A 667 6.41 47.59 1.07
N CYS A 668 7.24 46.53 1.11
CA CYS A 668 8.26 46.31 2.14
C CYS A 668 9.71 46.57 1.69
N LEU A 669 9.94 47.08 0.48
CA LEU A 669 11.26 47.57 0.09
C LEU A 669 11.55 48.87 0.86
N PRO A 670 12.65 48.98 1.65
CA PRO A 670 13.08 50.27 2.16
C PRO A 670 13.33 51.17 0.96
N VAL A 671 12.66 52.32 0.92
CA VAL A 671 12.97 53.39 -0.03
C VAL A 671 14.44 53.74 0.16
N ALA A 672 15.29 53.31 -0.77
CA ALA A 672 16.63 53.84 -0.92
C ALA A 672 16.48 55.30 -1.34
N GLY A 673 16.46 56.19 -0.34
CA GLY A 673 16.60 57.62 -0.53
C GLY A 673 18.00 57.96 -1.04
N GLN A 674 18.03 59.04 -1.82
CA GLN A 674 19.19 59.71 -2.44
C GLN A 674 20.46 59.75 -1.60
#